data_AF-A0A7C1VU48-F1
#
_entry.id   AF-A0A7C1VU48-F1
#
_cell.length_a   1.000
_cell.length_b   1.000
_cell.length_c   1.000
_cell.angle_alpha   90.00
_cell.angle_beta   90.00
_cell.angle_gamma   90.00
#
_symmetry.space_group_name_H-M   'P 1'
#
loop_
_entity.id
_entity.type
_entity.pdbx_description
1 polymer ?
#
loop_
_entity_poly.entity_id
_entity_poly.type
_entity_poly.pdbx_seq_one_letter_code
_entity_poly.pdbx_strand_id
1 'polypeptide(L)'
;MPQIADLITLPEIKTVIYLKQALEPGAEALQTDLVFTQEVNRAFQAIFASLAEEKGKGFFIEGGYGSGKSHFLACLYLYLKSQTTPPVPNLPKVKGPWLVIPISLLDYGNEFRLQEIVLETINNDLESCFHKGLLPPNFMAELERLLENNKDTLNQLAKQLHISKKELFTFKYWPHLHQLFQKLNLPYRPVLDREVLLKQLKQILKEEGYKGAILLVDELSEFLKSKPTIPAFQEDIRFLQFLGEAAQDIPLWIIAALQEKLETTGDIPQDAFAKIKDRYPVRLLFAGAHIEEIVSERLVKKRLQAKAYLEELYEYFKQTFNYLPFDWEQWFKLYPVHPLTIQLLHELRGLFSQHRGAIDFVYSRLKGDTKRHIPSLLNAPPSTLLSPTLIFDHFSDRLRETLETNPYYEKVYGLYKQLIPGLFPDPETQKVALSLIKLLILLAVSPIKHHPTVKELTLAILHPFTDLDPVLNFRFIHDILNQLIQKGAYLRHEPGKEFLEDKFYLDLEEDTQFIIRARFRQLKQAILPGDERIYQFNYQHAVSSPIPFKELSKTGKIDVNIIWQNTRREGQIHFVTLEKFLDSLTEIDPHSDFHLFILSLPLKEEVSLPPLPPGIGVWIPEKVNELYLEEAFIYGQLLERYQTDATAKGKKLQRVVTTLYQHAIEQSTQELTWAYRQGSLYFSQKEATQVVILDASSWLRLLEGIGAFILEKRYPLHHLIAPHTLPPPFFQRQQLANALIIPGEITLKREERGLKLLIEGIVRPLGILKKIPGGYQVVIEETRAPLIKHILEAFQTKDR
;
A
#
# COMPACT_ATOMS: atom_id res chain seq x y z
N MET A 1 22.28 -0.05 42.02
CA MET A 1 22.86 -0.09 40.66
C MET A 1 22.93 1.33 40.14
N PRO A 2 24.01 1.71 39.41
CA PRO A 2 24.10 3.01 38.77
C PRO A 2 22.92 3.20 37.81
N GLN A 3 22.54 4.46 37.57
CA GLN A 3 21.50 4.86 36.62
C GLN A 3 22.12 5.62 35.44
N ILE A 4 21.37 5.76 34.35
CA ILE A 4 21.82 6.58 33.20
C ILE A 4 22.15 8.03 33.64
N ALA A 5 21.39 8.60 34.57
CA ALA A 5 21.63 9.92 35.14
C ALA A 5 23.00 10.09 35.82
N ASP A 6 23.62 9.00 36.27
CA ASP A 6 24.96 9.01 36.90
C ASP A 6 26.10 9.09 35.88
N LEU A 7 25.80 8.78 34.61
CA LEU A 7 26.79 8.70 33.52
C LEU A 7 26.71 9.89 32.56
N ILE A 8 25.54 10.54 32.45
CA ILE A 8 25.32 11.65 31.53
C ILE A 8 24.72 12.89 32.21
N THR A 9 24.78 14.01 31.51
CA THR A 9 24.03 15.24 31.83
C THR A 9 23.28 15.70 30.58
N LEU A 10 22.01 16.07 30.77
CA LEU A 10 21.17 16.67 29.73
C LEU A 10 21.07 18.19 30.00
N PRO A 11 21.68 19.05 29.17
CA PRO A 11 21.50 20.50 29.28
C PRO A 11 20.05 20.90 28.92
N GLU A 12 19.57 22.03 29.45
CA GLU A 12 18.26 22.54 29.07
C GLU A 12 18.28 23.08 27.64
N ILE A 13 17.34 22.61 26.81
CA ILE A 13 17.27 23.01 25.39
C ILE A 13 16.10 23.95 25.19
N LYS A 14 16.40 25.19 24.80
CA LYS A 14 15.42 26.04 24.11
C LYS A 14 15.31 25.55 22.67
N THR A 15 14.16 24.98 22.33
CA THR A 15 13.92 24.32 21.04
C THR A 15 13.68 25.30 19.89
N VAL A 16 13.43 26.59 20.20
CA VAL A 16 13.25 27.65 19.20
C VAL A 16 14.03 28.89 19.65
N ILE A 17 14.96 29.33 18.81
CA ILE A 17 15.75 30.55 19.01
C ILE A 17 15.41 31.50 17.86
N TYR A 18 15.03 32.72 18.20
CA TYR A 18 14.72 33.77 17.23
C TYR A 18 15.83 34.83 17.25
N LEU A 19 16.10 35.45 16.11
CA LEU A 19 17.10 36.54 16.02
C LEU A 19 16.86 37.64 17.07
N LYS A 20 15.59 38.00 17.33
CA LYS A 20 15.24 39.04 18.32
C LYS A 20 15.67 38.73 19.75
N GLN A 21 15.85 37.46 20.12
CA GLN A 21 16.35 37.11 21.46
C GLN A 21 17.79 37.61 21.69
N ALA A 22 18.54 37.88 20.61
CA ALA A 22 19.85 38.50 20.71
C ALA A 22 19.80 39.97 21.18
N LEU A 23 18.62 40.59 21.17
CA LEU A 23 18.37 41.96 21.65
C LEU A 23 17.94 42.00 23.13
N GLU A 24 17.60 40.87 23.73
CA GLU A 24 17.12 40.78 25.10
C GLU A 24 18.28 40.80 26.12
N PRO A 25 18.05 41.24 27.37
CA PRO A 25 19.05 41.16 28.43
C PRO A 25 19.48 39.70 28.71
N GLY A 26 20.79 39.44 28.84
CA GLY A 26 21.35 38.11 29.10
C GLY A 26 21.49 37.22 27.85
N ALA A 27 21.41 37.82 26.66
CA ALA A 27 21.57 37.11 25.39
C ALA A 27 22.94 36.43 25.19
N GLU A 28 23.98 36.75 25.99
CA GLU A 28 25.29 36.09 25.86
C GLU A 28 25.22 34.56 26.03
N ALA A 29 24.23 34.06 26.77
CA ALA A 29 23.97 32.62 26.89
C ALA A 29 23.69 31.93 25.54
N LEU A 30 23.19 32.67 24.54
CA LEU A 30 22.96 32.11 23.21
C LEU A 30 24.27 31.71 22.53
N GLN A 31 25.39 32.39 22.82
CA GLN A 31 26.71 32.07 22.27
C GLN A 31 27.24 30.75 22.84
N THR A 32 26.98 30.47 24.12
CA THR A 32 27.37 29.19 24.75
C THR A 32 26.53 28.02 24.25
N ASP A 33 25.30 28.28 23.82
CA ASP A 33 24.38 27.25 23.31
C ASP A 33 24.65 26.88 21.85
N LEU A 34 25.42 27.68 21.11
CA LEU A 34 25.70 27.45 19.69
C LEU A 34 26.71 26.31 19.50
N VAL A 35 26.33 25.32 18.70
CA VAL A 35 27.22 24.21 18.33
C VAL A 35 27.99 24.58 17.06
N PHE A 36 29.32 24.53 17.15
CA PHE A 36 30.23 24.83 16.05
C PHE A 36 30.43 23.61 15.14
N THR A 37 29.39 23.27 14.37
CA THR A 37 29.46 22.22 13.33
C THR A 37 30.38 22.64 12.18
N GLN A 38 30.73 21.71 11.29
CA GLN A 38 31.57 22.06 10.14
C GLN A 38 30.96 23.17 9.28
N GLU A 39 29.64 23.14 9.08
CA GLU A 39 28.89 24.14 8.30
C GLU A 39 28.92 25.50 9.00
N VAL A 40 28.67 25.53 10.32
CA VAL A 40 28.71 26.76 11.14
C VAL A 40 30.11 27.37 11.14
N ASN A 41 31.16 26.54 11.27
CA ASN A 41 32.54 26.98 11.20
C ASN A 41 32.87 27.60 9.84
N ARG A 42 32.49 26.94 8.74
CA ARG A 42 32.66 27.48 7.37
C ARG A 42 31.90 28.78 7.17
N ALA A 43 30.69 28.89 7.73
CA ALA A 43 29.89 30.11 7.67
C ALA A 43 30.57 31.29 8.36
N PHE A 44 31.05 31.10 9.60
CA PHE A 44 31.83 32.11 10.30
C PHE A 44 33.11 32.48 9.54
N GLN A 45 33.86 31.49 9.04
CA GLN A 45 35.08 31.74 8.26
C GLN A 45 34.81 32.57 7.00
N ALA A 46 33.78 32.23 6.22
CA ALA A 46 33.43 32.95 5.00
C ALA A 46 33.01 34.41 5.28
N ILE A 47 32.19 34.62 6.33
CA ILE A 47 31.73 35.96 6.71
C ILE A 47 32.90 36.79 7.27
N PHE A 48 33.70 36.25 8.19
CA PHE A 48 34.83 36.96 8.77
C PHE A 48 35.95 37.24 7.76
N ALA A 49 36.15 36.37 6.76
CA ALA A 49 37.07 36.66 5.66
C ALA A 49 36.62 37.89 4.86
N SER A 50 35.32 37.95 4.52
CA SER A 50 34.73 39.10 3.82
C SER A 50 34.79 40.40 4.63
N LEU A 51 34.57 40.30 5.94
CA LEU A 51 34.72 41.45 6.86
C LEU A 51 36.17 41.91 6.98
N ALA A 52 37.15 41.00 6.91
CA ALA A 52 38.58 41.33 6.96
C ALA A 52 39.04 42.04 5.68
N GLU A 53 38.43 41.72 4.54
CA GLU A 53 38.68 42.40 3.26
C GLU A 53 38.03 43.78 3.16
N GLU A 54 37.13 44.15 4.09
CA GLU A 54 36.36 45.40 4.09
C GLU A 54 35.55 45.65 2.80
N LYS A 55 35.25 44.58 2.05
CA LYS A 55 34.40 44.61 0.86
C LYS A 55 33.03 44.07 1.18
N GLY A 56 32.00 44.88 0.96
CA GLY A 56 30.61 44.49 1.13
C GLY A 56 30.26 43.26 0.28
N LYS A 57 29.33 42.44 0.78
CA LYS A 57 28.96 41.18 0.12
C LYS A 57 27.61 40.65 0.59
N GLY A 58 26.88 40.03 -0.33
CA GLY A 58 25.67 39.26 -0.03
C GLY A 58 25.98 37.78 0.29
N PHE A 59 25.36 37.28 1.35
CA PHE A 59 25.38 35.89 1.79
C PHE A 59 23.96 35.36 1.94
N PHE A 60 23.74 34.14 1.44
CA PHE A 60 22.55 33.37 1.79
C PHE A 60 22.91 32.22 2.70
N ILE A 61 22.14 32.09 3.78
CA ILE A 61 22.20 30.92 4.67
C ILE A 61 21.03 30.04 4.30
N GLU A 62 21.30 28.95 3.60
CA GLU A 62 20.29 28.03 3.08
C GLU A 62 20.20 26.81 4.00
N GLY A 63 18.99 26.40 4.41
CA GLY A 63 18.81 25.16 5.16
C GLY A 63 17.36 24.85 5.47
N GLY A 64 17.07 23.62 5.89
CA GLY A 64 15.73 23.20 6.33
C GLY A 64 15.21 23.92 7.59
N TYR A 65 13.94 23.72 7.94
CA TYR A 65 13.40 24.23 9.21
C TYR A 65 14.12 23.59 10.39
N GLY A 66 14.56 24.40 11.35
CA GLY A 66 15.29 23.92 12.53
C GLY A 66 16.77 23.60 12.28
N SER A 67 17.34 23.97 11.12
CA SER A 67 18.78 23.81 10.85
C SER A 67 19.69 24.77 11.63
N GLY A 68 19.13 25.67 12.46
CA GLY A 68 19.88 26.59 13.32
C GLY A 68 20.20 27.96 12.72
N LYS A 69 19.61 28.34 11.57
CA LYS A 69 19.87 29.62 10.89
C LYS A 69 19.67 30.85 11.80
N SER A 70 18.50 30.95 12.44
CA SER A 70 18.16 32.06 13.35
C SER A 70 19.10 32.12 14.56
N HIS A 71 19.50 30.96 15.10
CA HIS A 71 20.47 30.88 16.20
C HIS A 71 21.86 31.32 15.77
N PHE A 72 22.30 30.90 14.57
CA PHE A 72 23.55 31.37 13.99
C PHE A 72 23.54 32.89 13.78
N LEU A 73 22.48 33.46 13.19
CA LEU A 73 22.34 34.90 13.02
C LEU A 73 22.35 35.65 14.36
N ALA A 74 21.67 35.12 15.39
CA ALA A 74 21.67 35.68 16.74
C ALA A 74 23.08 35.68 17.35
N CYS A 75 23.83 34.59 17.22
CA CYS A 75 25.19 34.52 17.74
C CYS A 75 26.15 35.43 16.95
N LEU A 76 26.00 35.47 15.62
CA LEU A 76 26.77 36.36 14.76
C LEU A 76 26.54 37.83 15.14
N TYR A 77 25.30 38.23 15.41
CA TYR A 77 24.96 39.55 15.95
C TYR A 77 25.74 39.83 17.24
N LEU A 78 25.68 38.92 18.21
CA LEU A 78 26.33 39.09 19.50
C LEU A 78 27.86 39.18 19.39
N TYR A 79 28.50 38.32 18.59
CA TYR A 79 29.95 38.36 18.37
C TYR A 79 30.39 39.67 17.73
N LEU A 80 29.70 40.12 16.69
CA LEU A 80 30.04 41.36 15.98
C LEU A 80 29.77 42.61 16.83
N LYS A 81 28.65 42.65 17.55
CA LYS A 81 28.29 43.77 18.45
C LYS A 81 29.27 43.92 19.61
N SER A 82 29.64 42.82 20.25
CA SER A 82 30.59 42.79 21.36
C SER A 82 32.06 42.84 20.91
N GLN A 83 32.32 42.79 19.60
CA GLN A 83 33.66 42.69 19.01
C GLN A 83 34.48 41.50 19.57
N THR A 84 33.79 40.41 19.93
CA THR A 84 34.41 39.17 20.40
C THR A 84 34.63 38.21 19.25
N THR A 85 35.59 37.29 19.42
CA THR A 85 35.89 36.29 18.39
C THR A 85 35.15 34.99 18.70
N PRO A 86 34.41 34.42 17.73
CA PRO A 86 33.83 33.10 17.91
C PRO A 86 34.95 32.05 18.01
N PRO A 87 34.78 30.96 18.78
CA PRO A 87 35.78 29.90 18.98
C PRO A 87 35.94 28.99 17.74
N VAL A 88 36.19 29.60 16.59
CA VAL A 88 36.37 28.93 15.30
C VAL A 88 37.87 28.88 14.96
N PRO A 89 38.43 27.72 14.61
CA PRO A 89 39.83 27.60 14.23
C PRO A 89 40.16 28.47 13.00
N ASN A 90 41.34 29.09 13.00
CA ASN A 90 41.89 29.87 11.87
C ASN A 90 40.99 31.03 11.38
N LEU A 91 40.23 31.66 12.28
CA LEU A 91 39.38 32.78 11.91
C LEU A 91 40.21 34.05 11.58
N PRO A 92 39.94 34.75 10.46
CA PRO A 92 40.60 36.02 10.16
C PRO A 92 40.36 37.07 11.24
N LYS A 93 41.42 37.82 11.60
CA LYS A 93 41.28 38.97 12.51
C LYS A 93 40.61 40.12 11.78
N VAL A 94 39.45 40.53 12.26
CA VAL A 94 38.67 41.63 11.73
C VAL A 94 38.82 42.86 12.63
N LYS A 95 38.95 44.06 12.06
CA LYS A 95 39.08 45.33 12.81
C LYS A 95 37.79 46.15 12.64
N GLY A 96 36.85 46.06 13.57
CA GLY A 96 35.60 46.84 13.58
C GLY A 96 35.80 48.32 13.97
N PRO A 97 34.73 49.07 14.26
CA PRO A 97 33.33 48.63 14.46
C PRO A 97 32.46 48.62 13.17
N TRP A 98 31.41 47.80 13.17
CA TRP A 98 30.35 47.77 12.14
C TRP A 98 28.99 48.00 12.79
N LEU A 99 28.08 48.63 12.05
CA LEU A 99 26.68 48.78 12.48
C LEU A 99 25.96 47.47 12.12
N VAL A 100 25.67 46.64 13.12
CA VAL A 100 25.02 45.33 12.92
C VAL A 100 23.53 45.48 13.17
N ILE A 101 22.73 45.26 12.14
CA ILE A 101 21.29 45.57 12.10
C ILE A 101 20.51 44.25 11.97
N PRO A 102 19.87 43.77 13.05
CA PRO A 102 19.09 42.55 13.03
C PRO A 102 17.66 42.82 12.55
N ILE A 103 17.22 42.09 11.53
CA ILE A 103 15.92 42.25 10.86
C ILE A 103 15.17 40.93 10.94
N SER A 104 14.18 40.88 11.84
CA SER A 104 13.27 39.74 12.00
C SER A 104 12.00 39.98 11.18
N LEU A 105 11.83 39.26 10.07
CA LEU A 105 10.68 39.46 9.18
C LEU A 105 9.37 38.83 9.70
N LEU A 106 9.43 38.03 10.77
CA LEU A 106 8.25 37.44 11.41
C LEU A 106 7.34 38.47 12.08
N ASP A 107 7.89 39.63 12.46
CA ASP A 107 7.17 40.65 13.20
C ASP A 107 6.37 41.60 12.26
N TYR A 108 6.40 41.36 10.95
CA TYR A 108 5.77 42.18 9.93
C TYR A 108 4.68 41.42 9.15
N GLY A 109 3.55 42.09 8.92
CA GLY A 109 2.48 41.58 8.06
C GLY A 109 2.88 41.53 6.59
N ASN A 110 2.11 40.78 5.78
CA ASN A 110 2.40 40.56 4.36
C ASN A 110 2.14 41.78 3.45
N GLU A 111 1.49 42.80 3.98
CA GLU A 111 1.18 44.07 3.34
C GLU A 111 2.40 45.00 3.21
N PHE A 112 3.39 44.88 4.12
CA PHE A 112 4.60 45.69 4.09
C PHE A 112 5.59 45.16 3.05
N ARG A 113 6.30 46.03 2.32
CA ARG A 113 7.37 45.59 1.41
C ARG A 113 8.68 45.51 2.17
N LEU A 114 9.57 44.65 1.68
CA LEU A 114 10.89 44.43 2.26
C LEU A 114 11.70 45.73 2.35
N GLN A 115 11.56 46.59 1.34
CA GLN A 115 12.22 47.90 1.31
C GLN A 115 11.87 48.74 2.52
N GLU A 116 10.57 48.92 2.83
CA GLU A 116 10.17 49.78 3.93
C GLU A 116 10.65 49.21 5.27
N ILE A 117 10.59 47.89 5.45
CA ILE A 117 11.09 47.22 6.65
C ILE A 117 12.58 47.47 6.85
N VAL A 118 13.40 47.19 5.83
CA VAL A 118 14.86 47.32 5.92
C VAL A 118 15.26 48.78 6.17
N LEU A 119 14.68 49.73 5.45
CA LEU A 119 14.98 51.16 5.62
C LEU A 119 14.55 51.68 7.00
N GLU A 120 13.39 51.24 7.49
CA GLU A 120 12.89 51.58 8.83
C GLU A 120 13.83 51.05 9.91
N THR A 121 14.26 49.78 9.83
CA THR A 121 15.18 49.20 10.81
C THR A 121 16.54 49.91 10.78
N ILE A 122 17.06 50.24 9.59
CA ILE A 122 18.29 51.03 9.47
C ILE A 122 18.12 52.40 10.13
N ASN A 123 17.01 53.09 9.87
CA ASN A 123 16.75 54.41 10.46
C ASN A 123 16.71 54.34 11.99
N ASN A 124 16.00 53.36 12.55
CA ASN A 124 15.89 53.18 14.00
C ASN A 124 17.23 52.87 14.66
N ASP A 125 18.07 52.07 14.02
CA ASP A 125 19.42 51.77 14.53
C ASP A 125 20.34 53.00 14.44
N LEU A 126 20.23 53.82 13.39
CA LEU A 126 20.98 55.08 13.30
C LEU A 126 20.52 56.11 14.34
N GLU A 127 19.20 56.24 14.58
CA GLU A 127 18.67 57.17 15.58
C GLU A 127 19.02 56.76 17.00
N SER A 128 18.99 55.45 17.29
CA SER A 128 19.34 54.93 18.61
C SER A 128 20.84 54.94 18.88
N CYS A 129 21.68 54.65 17.89
CA CYS A 129 23.15 54.62 18.06
C CYS A 129 23.80 55.99 17.92
N PHE A 130 23.29 56.85 17.02
CA PHE A 130 23.97 58.09 16.61
C PHE A 130 23.07 59.33 16.67
N HIS A 131 21.78 59.20 17.01
CA HIS A 131 20.81 60.31 16.96
C HIS A 131 20.73 60.99 15.59
N LYS A 132 20.99 60.24 14.52
CA LYS A 132 20.94 60.69 13.12
C LYS A 132 19.89 59.88 12.36
N GLY A 133 19.09 60.54 11.53
CA GLY A 133 18.12 59.89 10.65
C GLY A 133 18.74 59.49 9.31
N LEU A 134 18.20 58.43 8.71
CA LEU A 134 18.54 57.98 7.36
C LEU A 134 17.98 58.95 6.30
N LEU A 135 16.84 59.59 6.58
CA LEU A 135 16.28 60.64 5.73
C LEU A 135 17.16 61.90 5.79
N PRO A 136 17.61 62.45 4.65
CA PRO A 136 18.35 63.70 4.64
C PRO A 136 17.55 64.83 5.29
N PRO A 137 18.13 65.67 6.17
CA PRO A 137 17.42 66.76 6.85
C PRO A 137 16.71 67.71 5.89
N ASN A 138 17.36 68.01 4.76
CA ASN A 138 16.83 68.88 3.72
C ASN A 138 15.54 68.30 3.09
N PHE A 139 15.46 66.98 2.95
CA PHE A 139 14.29 66.30 2.39
C PHE A 139 13.10 66.35 3.35
N MET A 140 13.34 66.20 4.65
CA MET A 140 12.30 66.34 5.68
C MET A 140 11.75 67.77 5.75
N ALA A 141 12.63 68.78 5.73
CA ALA A 141 12.22 70.18 5.70
C ALA A 141 11.39 70.51 4.44
N GLU A 142 11.75 69.95 3.29
CA GLU A 142 11.01 70.12 2.04
C GLU A 142 9.62 69.45 2.09
N LEU A 143 9.54 68.24 2.64
CA LEU A 143 8.27 67.53 2.88
C LEU A 143 7.34 68.30 3.80
N GLU A 144 7.85 68.79 4.92
CA GLU A 144 7.08 69.59 5.87
C GLU A 144 6.51 70.86 5.22
N ARG A 145 7.32 71.52 4.38
CA ARG A 145 6.88 72.69 3.61
C ARG A 145 5.82 72.35 2.56
N LEU A 146 5.97 71.26 1.82
CA LEU A 146 4.98 70.80 0.83
C LEU A 146 3.63 70.47 1.45
N LEU A 147 3.66 69.96 2.68
CA LEU A 147 2.50 69.50 3.42
C LEU A 147 1.88 70.56 4.33
N GLU A 148 2.48 71.75 4.38
CA GLU A 148 2.06 72.83 5.29
C GLU A 148 0.61 73.26 5.06
N ASN A 149 0.17 73.25 3.79
CA ASN A 149 -1.18 73.63 3.37
C ASN A 149 -2.20 72.48 3.39
N ASN A 150 -1.77 71.25 3.71
CA ASN A 150 -2.62 70.04 3.69
C ASN A 150 -2.67 69.33 5.06
N LYS A 151 -2.51 70.10 6.15
CA LYS A 151 -2.44 69.58 7.53
C LYS A 151 -3.69 68.78 7.92
N ASP A 152 -4.88 69.19 7.48
CA ASP A 152 -6.14 68.51 7.81
C ASP A 152 -6.24 67.12 7.15
N THR A 153 -5.81 67.00 5.90
CA THR A 153 -5.81 65.72 5.17
C THR A 153 -4.80 64.74 5.77
N LEU A 154 -3.64 65.24 6.23
CA LEU A 154 -2.68 64.44 6.99
C LEU A 154 -3.25 63.96 8.32
N ASN A 155 -3.95 64.83 9.05
CA ASN A 155 -4.59 64.46 10.32
C ASN A 155 -5.68 63.39 10.10
N GLN A 156 -6.42 63.47 8.99
CA GLN A 156 -7.39 62.44 8.62
C GLN A 156 -6.71 61.11 8.29
N LEU A 157 -5.62 61.12 7.53
CA LEU A 157 -4.87 59.90 7.21
C LEU A 157 -4.28 59.24 8.46
N ALA A 158 -3.68 60.04 9.38
CA ALA A 158 -3.16 59.54 10.65
C ALA A 158 -4.27 58.88 11.49
N LYS A 159 -5.47 59.48 11.54
CA LYS A 159 -6.64 58.91 12.22
C LYS A 159 -7.12 57.62 11.56
N GLN A 160 -7.16 57.56 10.23
CA GLN A 160 -7.55 56.35 9.49
C GLN A 160 -6.61 55.17 9.73
N LEU A 161 -5.32 55.44 9.86
CA LEU A 161 -4.30 54.43 10.12
C LEU A 161 -4.10 54.14 11.61
N HIS A 162 -4.80 54.84 12.50
CA HIS A 162 -4.68 54.75 13.96
C HIS A 162 -3.24 54.98 14.48
N ILE A 163 -2.52 55.94 13.89
CA ILE A 163 -1.12 56.27 14.23
C ILE A 163 -0.93 57.74 14.56
N SER A 164 0.23 58.08 15.13
CA SER A 164 0.61 59.48 15.36
C SER A 164 1.00 60.19 14.05
N LYS A 165 0.90 61.53 14.02
CA LYS A 165 1.32 62.32 12.85
C LYS A 165 2.82 62.15 12.54
N LYS A 166 3.65 61.93 13.55
CA LYS A 166 5.09 61.70 13.37
C LYS A 166 5.36 60.34 12.73
N GLU A 167 4.60 59.30 13.11
CA GLU A 167 4.72 57.97 12.53
C GLU A 167 4.43 57.93 11.04
N LEU A 168 3.59 58.83 10.50
CA LEU A 168 3.36 58.91 9.05
C LEU A 168 4.65 59.10 8.23
N PHE A 169 5.63 59.81 8.79
CA PHE A 169 6.90 60.13 8.11
C PHE A 169 7.96 59.02 8.23
N THR A 170 7.63 57.91 8.89
CA THR A 170 8.49 56.72 8.92
C THR A 170 8.47 56.01 7.57
N PHE A 171 9.52 55.23 7.27
CA PHE A 171 9.59 54.45 6.03
C PHE A 171 8.44 53.44 5.96
N LYS A 172 8.04 52.89 7.11
CA LYS A 172 6.92 51.95 7.24
C LYS A 172 5.61 52.47 6.61
N TYR A 173 5.29 53.75 6.75
CA TYR A 173 4.05 54.35 6.24
C TYR A 173 4.24 55.20 4.98
N TRP A 174 5.45 55.26 4.43
CA TRP A 174 5.78 55.99 3.22
C TRP A 174 4.85 55.69 2.02
N PRO A 175 4.45 54.43 1.75
CA PRO A 175 3.53 54.15 0.65
C PRO A 175 2.16 54.86 0.79
N HIS A 176 1.67 55.04 2.01
CA HIS A 176 0.42 55.75 2.27
C HIS A 176 0.57 57.26 2.05
N LEU A 177 1.71 57.84 2.45
CA LEU A 177 2.05 59.23 2.13
C LEU A 177 2.18 59.44 0.61
N HIS A 178 2.83 58.50 -0.10
CA HIS A 178 2.97 58.58 -1.55
C HIS A 178 1.61 58.54 -2.26
N GLN A 179 0.68 57.67 -1.83
CA GLN A 179 -0.69 57.68 -2.32
C GLN A 179 -1.42 59.00 -2.01
N LEU A 180 -1.19 59.59 -0.84
CA LEU A 180 -1.74 60.90 -0.51
C LEU A 180 -1.21 61.98 -1.45
N PHE A 181 0.10 62.00 -1.74
CA PHE A 181 0.69 62.96 -2.70
C PHE A 181 0.09 62.82 -4.11
N GLN A 182 -0.23 61.60 -4.53
CA GLN A 182 -0.94 61.38 -5.80
C GLN A 182 -2.35 61.96 -5.78
N LYS A 183 -3.10 61.78 -4.68
CA LYS A 183 -4.46 62.33 -4.53
C LYS A 183 -4.48 63.86 -4.46
N LEU A 184 -3.48 64.46 -3.82
CA LEU A 184 -3.36 65.90 -3.64
C LEU A 184 -2.87 66.63 -4.91
N ASN A 185 -2.53 65.90 -5.98
CA ASN A 185 -2.06 66.43 -7.26
C ASN A 185 -0.96 67.50 -7.12
N LEU A 186 0.00 67.26 -6.23
CA LEU A 186 1.08 68.20 -5.93
C LEU A 186 1.98 68.45 -7.16
N PRO A 187 2.50 69.68 -7.34
CA PRO A 187 3.34 70.04 -8.48
C PRO A 187 4.69 69.31 -8.51
N TYR A 188 5.13 68.82 -7.35
CA TYR A 188 6.34 68.02 -7.17
C TYR A 188 6.01 66.80 -6.32
N ARG A 189 6.55 65.63 -6.71
CA ARG A 189 6.37 64.37 -5.99
C ARG A 189 7.71 63.99 -5.34
N PRO A 190 7.80 63.98 -4.01
CA PRO A 190 9.02 63.55 -3.33
C PRO A 190 9.23 62.06 -3.60
N VAL A 191 10.35 61.71 -4.24
CA VAL A 191 10.76 60.32 -4.50
C VAL A 191 11.91 59.99 -3.56
N LEU A 192 11.77 58.90 -2.82
CA LEU A 192 12.89 58.34 -2.06
C LEU A 192 13.79 57.56 -3.01
N ASP A 193 14.90 58.17 -3.40
CA ASP A 193 15.93 57.51 -4.18
C ASP A 193 16.78 56.61 -3.28
N ARG A 194 16.80 55.31 -3.61
CA ARG A 194 17.52 54.29 -2.84
C ARG A 194 19.02 54.54 -2.82
N GLU A 195 19.61 55.05 -3.91
CA GLU A 195 21.04 55.36 -3.97
C GLU A 195 21.41 56.53 -3.05
N VAL A 196 20.54 57.54 -2.98
CA VAL A 196 20.73 58.71 -2.10
C VAL A 196 20.71 58.28 -0.63
N LEU A 197 19.76 57.42 -0.26
CA LEU A 197 19.68 56.87 1.11
C LEU A 197 20.92 56.04 1.47
N LEU A 198 21.43 55.20 0.57
CA LEU A 198 22.64 54.43 0.81
C LEU A 198 23.91 55.30 0.88
N LYS A 199 23.99 56.37 0.08
CA LYS A 199 25.06 57.37 0.20
C LYS A 199 25.00 58.08 1.55
N GLN A 200 23.80 58.43 2.03
CA GLN A 200 23.60 59.02 3.34
C GLN A 200 24.03 58.06 4.46
N LEU A 201 23.64 56.78 4.39
CA LEU A 201 24.10 55.74 5.31
C LEU A 201 25.64 55.66 5.35
N LYS A 202 26.28 55.59 4.18
CA LYS A 202 27.76 55.55 4.08
C LYS A 202 28.41 56.78 4.71
N GLN A 203 27.83 57.95 4.50
CA GLN A 203 28.33 59.21 5.06
C GLN A 203 28.22 59.22 6.59
N ILE A 204 27.05 58.85 7.14
CA ILE A 204 26.84 58.78 8.59
C ILE A 204 27.83 57.79 9.23
N LEU A 205 27.96 56.58 8.68
CA LEU A 205 28.88 55.58 9.21
C LEU A 205 30.33 56.06 9.21
N LYS A 206 30.75 56.74 8.14
CA LYS A 206 32.10 57.32 8.03
C LYS A 206 32.35 58.41 9.08
N GLU A 207 31.37 59.28 9.31
CA GLU A 207 31.45 60.34 10.33
C GLU A 207 31.56 59.77 11.75
N GLU A 208 30.84 58.69 12.03
CA GLU A 208 30.85 58.02 13.34
C GLU A 208 32.01 57.00 13.50
N GLY A 209 32.90 56.88 12.51
CA GLY A 209 34.08 56.00 12.57
C GLY A 209 33.78 54.51 12.36
N TYR A 210 32.62 54.17 11.82
CA TYR A 210 32.23 52.81 11.48
C TYR A 210 32.73 52.43 10.08
N LYS A 211 33.17 51.18 9.94
CA LYS A 211 33.70 50.68 8.65
C LYS A 211 32.63 50.25 7.66
N GLY A 212 31.40 50.09 8.12
CA GLY A 212 30.28 49.65 7.29
C GLY A 212 29.09 49.17 8.10
N ALA A 213 28.10 48.61 7.40
CA ALA A 213 26.88 48.07 7.99
C ALA A 213 26.68 46.60 7.63
N ILE A 214 26.07 45.84 8.52
CA ILE A 214 25.79 44.42 8.36
C ILE A 214 24.30 44.19 8.61
N LEU A 215 23.56 43.80 7.58
CA LEU A 215 22.14 43.47 7.66
C LEU A 215 22.00 41.96 7.91
N LEU A 216 21.42 41.58 9.04
CA LEU A 216 21.11 40.20 9.38
C LEU A 216 19.61 39.97 9.20
N VAL A 217 19.21 39.35 8.09
CA VAL A 217 17.80 39.18 7.72
C VAL A 217 17.35 37.75 7.99
N ASP A 218 16.44 37.57 8.96
CA ASP A 218 15.87 36.26 9.29
C ASP A 218 14.50 36.05 8.63
N GLU A 219 14.17 34.78 8.36
CA GLU A 219 12.88 34.34 7.80
C GLU A 219 12.46 34.97 6.45
N LEU A 220 13.45 35.35 5.62
CA LEU A 220 13.22 35.94 4.29
C LEU A 220 12.37 35.05 3.38
N SER A 221 12.53 33.72 3.47
CA SER A 221 11.76 32.78 2.66
C SER A 221 10.26 32.80 2.95
N GLU A 222 9.90 32.78 4.24
CA GLU A 222 8.49 32.77 4.65
C GLU A 222 7.83 34.11 4.33
N PHE A 223 8.55 35.20 4.54
CA PHE A 223 8.10 36.54 4.21
C PHE A 223 7.84 36.74 2.71
N LEU A 224 8.71 36.21 1.85
CA LEU A 224 8.51 36.27 0.40
C LEU A 224 7.31 35.40 -0.04
N LYS A 225 7.10 34.22 0.57
CA LYS A 225 5.95 33.36 0.27
C LYS A 225 4.62 33.96 0.71
N SER A 226 4.60 34.73 1.80
CA SER A 226 3.37 35.29 2.36
C SER A 226 2.77 36.44 1.54
N LYS A 227 3.49 36.92 0.51
CA LYS A 227 3.10 38.08 -0.30
C LYS A 227 1.75 37.87 -0.98
N PRO A 228 0.82 38.84 -0.89
CA PRO A 228 -0.56 38.66 -1.36
C PRO A 228 -0.68 38.65 -2.88
N THR A 229 0.30 39.18 -3.63
CA THR A 229 0.26 39.30 -5.09
C THR A 229 1.64 39.13 -5.73
N ILE A 230 1.68 38.62 -6.97
CA ILE A 230 2.91 38.45 -7.76
C ILE A 230 3.67 39.78 -7.95
N PRO A 231 3.04 40.93 -8.26
CA PRO A 231 3.76 42.20 -8.37
C PRO A 231 4.44 42.64 -7.07
N ALA A 232 3.80 42.43 -5.91
CA ALA A 232 4.39 42.75 -4.62
C ALA A 232 5.64 41.89 -4.34
N PHE A 233 5.55 40.58 -4.63
CA PHE A 233 6.70 39.68 -4.58
C PHE A 233 7.84 40.14 -5.51
N GLN A 234 7.54 40.50 -6.76
CA GLN A 234 8.55 40.95 -7.73
C GLN A 234 9.23 42.28 -7.34
N GLU A 235 8.54 43.18 -6.64
CA GLU A 235 9.15 44.39 -6.06
C GLU A 235 10.17 44.05 -4.97
N ASP A 236 9.85 43.11 -4.07
CA ASP A 236 10.76 42.67 -3.00
C ASP A 236 12.01 41.97 -3.58
N ILE A 237 11.83 41.14 -4.60
CA ILE A 237 12.94 40.52 -5.36
C ILE A 237 13.82 41.61 -6.00
N ARG A 238 13.24 42.64 -6.61
CA ARG A 238 14.00 43.76 -7.20
C ARG A 238 14.76 44.56 -6.15
N PHE A 239 14.19 44.73 -4.95
CA PHE A 239 14.88 45.39 -3.86
C PHE A 239 16.06 44.57 -3.34
N LEU A 240 15.93 43.24 -3.23
CA LEU A 240 17.06 42.36 -2.91
C LEU A 240 18.18 42.46 -3.96
N GLN A 241 17.83 42.52 -5.26
CA GLN A 241 18.82 42.72 -6.32
C GLN A 241 19.58 44.04 -6.15
N PHE A 242 18.85 45.12 -5.88
CA PHE A 242 19.45 46.43 -5.59
C PHE A 242 20.41 46.39 -4.40
N LEU A 243 20.03 45.74 -3.28
CA LEU A 243 20.90 45.60 -2.11
C LEU A 243 22.17 44.80 -2.44
N GLY A 244 22.04 43.70 -3.19
CA GLY A 244 23.18 42.88 -3.61
C GLY A 244 24.15 43.62 -4.54
N GLU A 245 23.64 44.46 -5.43
CA GLU A 245 24.47 45.36 -6.26
C GLU A 245 25.17 46.41 -5.42
N ALA A 246 24.42 47.12 -4.57
CA ALA A 246 24.98 48.17 -3.73
C ALA A 246 26.06 47.64 -2.77
N ALA A 247 25.93 46.42 -2.27
CA ALA A 247 26.95 45.77 -1.46
C ALA A 247 28.32 45.63 -2.15
N GLN A 248 28.38 45.69 -3.48
CA GLN A 248 29.65 45.67 -4.20
C GLN A 248 30.37 47.03 -4.18
N ASP A 249 29.61 48.13 -4.04
CA ASP A 249 30.12 49.51 -4.12
C ASP A 249 30.31 50.18 -2.75
N ILE A 250 29.60 49.69 -1.73
CA ILE A 250 29.69 50.20 -0.35
C ILE A 250 29.98 49.04 0.62
N PRO A 251 30.65 49.29 1.76
CA PRO A 251 30.93 48.27 2.78
C PRO A 251 29.64 47.88 3.52
N LEU A 252 28.76 47.19 2.82
CA LEU A 252 27.47 46.70 3.25
C LEU A 252 27.45 45.18 3.09
N TRP A 253 27.27 44.46 4.19
CA TRP A 253 27.11 43.00 4.15
C TRP A 253 25.64 42.65 4.38
N ILE A 254 25.07 41.81 3.52
CA ILE A 254 23.69 41.33 3.68
C ILE A 254 23.75 39.84 3.90
N ILE A 255 23.29 39.38 5.06
CA ILE A 255 23.29 37.98 5.44
C ILE A 255 21.84 37.58 5.68
N ALA A 256 21.27 36.83 4.74
CA ALA A 256 19.85 36.49 4.77
C ALA A 256 19.62 34.98 4.88
N ALA A 257 18.74 34.58 5.79
CA ALA A 257 18.35 33.18 5.97
C ALA A 257 17.26 32.77 4.96
N LEU A 258 17.55 31.74 4.17
CA LEU A 258 16.67 31.15 3.18
C LEU A 258 16.40 29.64 3.44
N GLN A 259 15.31 29.12 2.89
CA GLN A 259 14.94 27.71 2.91
C GLN A 259 15.28 27.03 1.58
N GLU A 260 15.84 25.82 1.65
CA GLU A 260 16.25 25.02 0.47
C GLU A 260 15.10 24.70 -0.51
N LYS A 261 13.84 24.70 -0.06
CA LYS A 261 12.68 24.24 -0.86
C LYS A 261 12.02 25.31 -1.74
N LEU A 262 12.40 26.58 -1.65
CA LEU A 262 11.78 27.64 -2.47
C LEU A 262 11.90 27.38 -3.98
N GLU A 263 12.94 26.67 -4.42
CA GLU A 263 13.22 26.41 -5.83
C GLU A 263 12.28 25.36 -6.47
N THR A 264 11.58 24.53 -5.67
CA THR A 264 10.85 23.33 -6.13
C THR A 264 9.32 23.38 -6.00
N THR A 265 8.75 24.32 -5.22
CA THR A 265 7.31 24.32 -4.88
C THR A 265 6.34 24.85 -5.95
N GLY A 266 6.80 25.21 -7.15
CA GLY A 266 5.93 25.53 -8.30
C GLY A 266 5.16 26.86 -8.26
N ASP A 267 5.02 27.52 -7.10
CA ASP A 267 4.27 28.78 -6.94
C ASP A 267 5.09 30.05 -7.26
N ILE A 268 6.38 29.92 -7.53
CA ILE A 268 7.30 31.05 -7.69
C ILE A 268 8.06 30.95 -9.02
N PRO A 269 8.14 32.03 -9.83
CA PRO A 269 8.92 32.03 -11.07
C PRO A 269 10.42 31.80 -10.78
N GLN A 270 10.97 30.67 -11.22
CA GLN A 270 12.39 30.32 -11.05
C GLN A 270 13.33 31.41 -11.63
N ASP A 271 12.90 32.09 -12.69
CA ASP A 271 13.64 33.20 -13.32
C ASP A 271 13.89 34.39 -12.38
N ALA A 272 12.98 34.67 -11.45
CA ALA A 272 13.12 35.78 -10.51
C ALA A 272 14.18 35.49 -9.44
N PHE A 273 14.22 34.25 -8.93
CA PHE A 273 15.21 33.79 -7.97
C PHE A 273 16.60 33.60 -8.61
N ALA A 274 16.66 33.12 -9.86
CA ALA A 274 17.91 33.02 -10.61
C ALA A 274 18.63 34.37 -10.73
N LYS A 275 17.88 35.46 -10.95
CA LYS A 275 18.46 36.83 -11.04
C LYS A 275 19.04 37.35 -9.72
N ILE A 276 18.55 36.88 -8.57
CA ILE A 276 19.14 37.22 -7.26
C ILE A 276 20.41 36.39 -7.03
N LYS A 277 20.44 35.12 -7.48
CA LYS A 277 21.55 34.19 -7.29
C LYS A 277 22.90 34.76 -7.74
N ASP A 278 22.93 35.43 -8.89
CA ASP A 278 24.17 36.01 -9.43
C ASP A 278 24.74 37.15 -8.56
N ARG A 279 23.90 37.82 -7.76
CA ARG A 279 24.28 38.97 -6.91
C ARG A 279 24.62 38.57 -5.48
N TYR A 280 24.28 37.36 -5.07
CA TYR A 280 24.58 36.77 -3.76
C TYR A 280 25.45 35.52 -3.95
N PRO A 281 26.75 35.71 -4.26
CA PRO A 281 27.61 34.63 -4.77
C PRO A 281 27.97 33.59 -3.71
N VAL A 282 27.80 33.88 -2.41
CA VAL A 282 28.16 32.95 -1.33
C VAL A 282 26.90 32.37 -0.70
N ARG A 283 26.69 31.08 -0.94
CA ARG A 283 25.65 30.27 -0.30
C ARG A 283 26.27 29.40 0.78
N LEU A 284 25.81 29.59 2.00
CA LEU A 284 26.21 28.86 3.19
C LEU A 284 25.13 27.82 3.47
N LEU A 285 25.39 26.59 3.07
CA LEU A 285 24.46 25.48 3.23
C LEU A 285 24.56 24.91 4.63
N PHE A 286 23.47 25.08 5.38
CA PHE A 286 23.21 24.43 6.65
C PHE A 286 22.38 23.19 6.34
N ALA A 287 23.03 22.21 5.69
CA ALA A 287 22.56 20.84 5.70
C ALA A 287 22.50 20.47 7.18
N GLY A 288 21.29 20.34 7.73
CA GLY A 288 21.10 20.27 9.19
C GLY A 288 22.12 19.35 9.83
N ALA A 289 22.73 19.81 10.94
CA ALA A 289 23.81 19.09 11.59
C ALA A 289 23.45 17.60 11.75
N HIS A 290 24.40 16.71 11.47
CA HIS A 290 24.19 15.27 11.59
C HIS A 290 23.58 14.99 12.96
N ILE A 291 22.45 14.25 13.01
CA ILE A 291 21.72 13.96 14.26
C ILE A 291 22.70 13.39 15.31
N GLU A 292 23.67 12.60 14.85
CA GLU A 292 24.77 12.06 15.64
C GLU A 292 25.60 13.15 16.36
N GLU A 293 26.03 14.19 15.64
CA GLU A 293 26.80 15.31 16.21
C GLU A 293 25.95 16.10 17.19
N ILE A 294 24.67 16.36 16.88
CA ILE A 294 23.78 17.06 17.79
C ILE A 294 23.58 16.24 19.08
N VAL A 295 23.33 14.94 18.97
CA VAL A 295 23.14 14.07 20.14
C VAL A 295 24.40 14.04 21.01
N SER A 296 25.55 13.84 20.37
CA SER A 296 26.82 13.64 21.08
C SER A 296 27.42 14.93 21.66
N GLU A 297 27.25 16.07 20.99
CA GLU A 297 27.83 17.35 21.39
C GLU A 297 26.85 18.30 22.09
N ARG A 298 25.55 18.18 21.84
CA ARG A 298 24.53 19.11 22.36
C ARG A 298 23.58 18.48 23.38
N LEU A 299 23.07 17.28 23.10
CA LEU A 299 21.99 16.70 23.90
C LEU A 299 22.52 15.91 25.08
N VAL A 300 23.62 15.18 24.91
CA VAL A 300 24.12 14.23 25.90
C VAL A 300 25.60 14.48 26.18
N LYS A 301 25.87 15.14 27.31
CA LYS A 301 27.23 15.34 27.83
C LYS A 301 27.60 14.18 28.76
N LYS A 302 28.80 13.63 28.58
CA LYS A 302 29.29 12.47 29.34
C LYS A 302 30.01 12.98 30.59
N ARG A 303 29.75 12.36 31.73
CA ARG A 303 30.45 12.68 32.99
C ARG A 303 31.83 12.02 33.00
N LEU A 304 32.75 12.58 33.80
CA LEU A 304 34.14 12.11 33.88
C LEU A 304 34.27 10.61 34.24
N GLN A 305 33.35 10.09 35.06
CA GLN A 305 33.34 8.70 35.51
C GLN A 305 32.64 7.74 34.52
N ALA A 306 32.02 8.27 33.45
CA ALA A 306 31.23 7.46 32.54
C ALA A 306 32.08 6.52 31.69
N LYS A 307 33.31 6.92 31.32
CA LYS A 307 34.13 6.18 30.35
C LYS A 307 34.41 4.74 30.79
N ALA A 308 34.94 4.53 31.98
CA ALA A 308 35.29 3.20 32.47
C ALA A 308 34.07 2.27 32.55
N TYR A 309 32.94 2.77 33.05
CA TYR A 309 31.71 1.98 33.14
C TYR A 309 31.13 1.64 31.75
N LEU A 310 31.22 2.58 30.80
CA LEU A 310 30.76 2.34 29.43
C LEU A 310 31.63 1.33 28.68
N GLU A 311 32.94 1.29 28.96
CA GLU A 311 33.85 0.27 28.43
C GLU A 311 33.45 -1.13 28.91
N GLU A 312 33.19 -1.29 30.22
CA GLU A 312 32.70 -2.56 30.78
C GLU A 312 31.36 -2.99 30.18
N LEU A 313 30.42 -2.05 30.01
CA LEU A 313 29.11 -2.34 29.43
C LEU A 313 29.20 -2.71 27.93
N TYR A 314 30.11 -2.08 27.19
CA TYR A 314 30.35 -2.41 25.78
C TYR A 314 30.90 -3.83 25.64
N GLU A 315 31.89 -4.20 26.47
CA GLU A 315 32.45 -5.55 26.47
C GLU A 315 31.44 -6.60 26.92
N TYR A 316 30.56 -6.29 27.90
CA TYR A 316 29.45 -7.16 28.26
C TYR A 316 28.56 -7.48 27.04
N PHE A 317 28.05 -6.47 26.34
CA PHE A 317 27.20 -6.70 25.16
C PHE A 317 27.93 -7.42 24.04
N LYS A 318 29.21 -7.10 23.82
CA LYS A 318 30.04 -7.78 22.83
C LYS A 318 30.23 -9.27 23.15
N GLN A 319 30.38 -9.63 24.42
CA GLN A 319 30.43 -11.03 24.87
C GLN A 319 29.08 -11.72 24.70
N THR A 320 27.98 -11.09 25.13
CA THR A 320 26.63 -11.66 25.06
C THR A 320 26.16 -11.92 23.62
N PHE A 321 26.54 -11.09 22.65
CA PHE A 321 26.12 -11.21 21.25
C PHE A 321 27.22 -11.67 20.28
N ASN A 322 28.47 -11.84 20.75
CA ASN A 322 29.69 -12.16 19.98
C ASN A 322 30.11 -11.11 18.93
N TYR A 323 29.18 -10.29 18.46
CA TYR A 323 29.38 -9.27 17.46
C TYR A 323 28.45 -8.08 17.72
N LEU A 324 28.95 -6.86 17.55
CA LEU A 324 28.16 -5.64 17.53
C LEU A 324 28.36 -4.92 16.18
N PRO A 325 27.32 -4.27 15.63
CA PRO A 325 27.41 -3.60 14.34
C PRO A 325 28.09 -2.22 14.41
N PHE A 326 28.64 -1.85 15.58
CA PHE A 326 29.27 -0.56 15.86
C PHE A 326 30.51 -0.76 16.75
N ASP A 327 31.46 0.14 16.60
CA ASP A 327 32.69 0.14 17.38
C ASP A 327 32.55 0.91 18.72
N TRP A 328 33.63 0.88 19.50
CA TRP A 328 33.71 1.57 20.79
C TRP A 328 33.53 3.09 20.67
N GLU A 329 34.10 3.71 19.64
CA GLU A 329 34.07 5.17 19.49
C GLU A 329 32.63 5.64 19.23
N GLN A 330 31.93 4.97 18.31
CA GLN A 330 30.53 5.23 18.02
C GLN A 330 29.63 4.96 19.23
N TRP A 331 29.86 3.87 19.96
CA TRP A 331 29.16 3.54 21.20
C TRP A 331 29.30 4.64 22.25
N PHE A 332 30.54 5.02 22.59
CA PHE A 332 30.81 6.01 23.63
C PHE A 332 30.24 7.39 23.25
N LYS A 333 30.36 7.76 21.97
CA LYS A 333 29.87 9.04 21.45
C LYS A 333 28.34 9.14 21.52
N LEU A 334 27.61 8.06 21.26
CA LEU A 334 26.15 8.07 21.17
C LEU A 334 25.42 7.66 22.45
N TYR A 335 26.08 6.98 23.38
CA TYR A 335 25.46 6.54 24.62
C TYR A 335 24.68 7.68 25.33
N PRO A 336 23.44 7.43 25.79
CA PRO A 336 22.72 6.15 25.90
C PRO A 336 21.88 5.79 24.66
N VAL A 337 22.11 6.44 23.52
CA VAL A 337 21.36 6.18 22.29
C VAL A 337 21.98 5.04 21.50
N HIS A 338 21.16 4.05 21.14
CA HIS A 338 21.60 2.96 20.29
C HIS A 338 21.96 3.50 18.89
N PRO A 339 23.12 3.14 18.28
CA PRO A 339 23.55 3.70 16.99
C PRO A 339 22.52 3.54 15.85
N LEU A 340 21.90 2.35 15.74
CA LEU A 340 20.82 2.11 14.77
C LEU A 340 19.59 3.03 14.96
N THR A 341 19.36 3.56 16.16
CA THR A 341 18.28 4.54 16.39
C THR A 341 18.57 5.83 15.64
N ILE A 342 19.82 6.30 15.64
CA ILE A 342 20.24 7.50 14.90
C ILE A 342 20.13 7.27 13.39
N GLN A 343 20.55 6.10 12.93
CA GLN A 343 20.41 5.70 11.53
C GLN A 343 18.94 5.73 11.09
N LEU A 344 18.04 5.07 11.83
CA LEU A 344 16.61 5.04 11.50
C LEU A 344 15.95 6.41 11.58
N LEU A 345 16.31 7.26 12.55
CA LEU A 345 15.84 8.66 12.59
C LEU A 345 16.28 9.45 11.36
N HIS A 346 17.48 9.19 10.85
CA HIS A 346 17.97 9.81 9.64
C HIS A 346 17.20 9.33 8.40
N GLU A 347 16.98 8.02 8.25
CA GLU A 347 16.21 7.44 7.15
C GLU A 347 14.75 7.94 7.14
N LEU A 348 14.14 8.06 8.33
CA LEU A 348 12.73 8.44 8.51
C LEU A 348 12.52 9.96 8.64
N ARG A 349 13.53 10.79 8.34
CA ARG A 349 13.48 12.27 8.43
C ARG A 349 12.35 12.92 7.63
N GLY A 350 11.91 12.26 6.55
CA GLY A 350 10.79 12.70 5.72
C GLY A 350 9.43 12.60 6.44
N LEU A 351 9.28 11.60 7.31
CA LEU A 351 8.04 11.30 8.03
C LEU A 351 7.97 12.01 9.39
N PHE A 352 9.12 12.20 10.06
CA PHE A 352 9.18 12.69 11.44
C PHE A 352 9.72 14.11 11.61
N SER A 353 9.62 14.96 10.57
CA SER A 353 10.06 16.37 10.56
C SER A 353 11.57 16.56 10.81
N GLN A 354 12.37 16.35 9.76
CA GLN A 354 13.81 16.69 9.67
C GLN A 354 14.56 16.46 11.01
N HIS A 355 15.38 17.42 11.45
CA HIS A 355 16.22 17.27 12.66
C HIS A 355 15.43 17.57 13.95
N ARG A 356 14.36 18.37 13.88
CA ARG A 356 13.59 18.79 15.05
C ARG A 356 12.89 17.61 15.74
N GLY A 357 12.27 16.71 14.96
CA GLY A 357 11.61 15.54 15.53
C GLY A 357 12.61 14.59 16.18
N ALA A 358 13.75 14.33 15.54
CA ALA A 358 14.79 13.48 16.09
C ALA A 358 15.36 14.03 17.41
N ILE A 359 15.60 15.35 17.50
CA ILE A 359 16.06 16.00 18.74
C ILE A 359 14.99 15.90 19.84
N ASP A 360 13.74 16.23 19.52
CA ASP A 360 12.61 16.13 20.45
C ASP A 360 12.48 14.70 20.98
N PHE A 361 12.56 13.68 20.10
CA PHE A 361 12.54 12.27 20.47
C PHE A 361 13.65 11.92 21.47
N VAL A 362 14.91 12.22 21.16
CA VAL A 362 16.03 11.88 22.04
C VAL A 362 15.87 12.59 23.38
N TYR A 363 15.61 13.89 23.36
CA TYR A 363 15.52 14.68 24.59
C TYR A 363 14.32 14.29 25.46
N SER A 364 13.12 14.15 24.90
CA SER A 364 11.92 13.82 25.66
C SER A 364 11.94 12.40 26.19
N ARG A 365 12.52 11.44 25.47
CA ARG A 365 12.64 10.05 25.94
C ARG A 365 13.69 9.90 27.05
N LEU A 366 14.77 10.68 26.98
CA LEU A 366 15.76 10.71 28.05
C LEU A 366 15.22 11.44 29.28
N LYS A 367 14.80 12.71 29.15
CA LYS A 367 14.33 13.53 30.27
C LYS A 367 12.97 13.06 30.83
N GLY A 368 12.08 12.58 29.97
CA GLY A 368 10.67 12.32 30.25
C GLY A 368 9.79 13.54 29.93
N ASP A 369 8.52 13.30 29.60
CA ASP A 369 7.50 14.33 29.38
C ASP A 369 6.15 13.84 29.91
N THR A 370 5.73 14.40 31.05
CA THR A 370 4.46 14.03 31.70
C THR A 370 3.23 14.43 30.90
N LYS A 371 3.29 15.51 30.12
CA LYS A 371 2.15 15.95 29.29
C LYS A 371 1.88 14.97 28.16
N ARG A 372 2.94 14.41 27.58
CA ARG A 372 2.87 13.40 26.50
C ARG A 372 2.88 11.95 27.00
N HIS A 373 2.84 11.74 28.32
CA HIS A 373 2.93 10.40 28.94
C HIS A 373 4.20 9.64 28.52
N ILE A 374 5.32 10.34 28.35
CA ILE A 374 6.61 9.76 27.98
C ILE A 374 7.42 9.52 29.27
N PRO A 375 7.74 8.24 29.60
CA PRO A 375 8.56 7.93 30.76
C PRO A 375 10.01 8.39 30.56
N SER A 376 10.67 8.75 31.67
CA SER A 376 12.08 9.16 31.69
C SER A 376 13.00 7.93 31.68
N LEU A 377 13.97 7.89 30.78
CA LEU A 377 15.04 6.89 30.76
C LEU A 377 16.20 7.22 31.70
N LEU A 378 16.32 8.46 32.20
CA LEU A 378 17.43 8.83 33.09
C LEU A 378 17.55 7.95 34.33
N ASN A 379 16.42 7.45 34.85
CA ASN A 379 16.37 6.60 36.04
C ASN A 379 16.51 5.10 35.71
N ALA A 380 16.64 4.73 34.44
CA ALA A 380 16.77 3.35 34.01
C ALA A 380 18.19 2.82 34.24
N PRO A 381 18.37 1.49 34.31
CA PRO A 381 19.69 0.86 34.30
C PRO A 381 20.49 1.29 33.05
N PRO A 382 21.82 1.46 33.15
CA PRO A 382 22.68 1.79 32.02
C PRO A 382 22.62 0.84 30.82
N SER A 383 22.23 -0.40 31.04
CA SER A 383 21.99 -1.38 29.96
C SER A 383 20.75 -1.07 29.11
N THR A 384 19.84 -0.22 29.59
CA THR A 384 18.61 0.14 28.88
C THR A 384 18.85 1.30 27.92
N LEU A 385 19.22 0.98 26.67
CA LEU A 385 19.47 1.98 25.64
C LEU A 385 18.20 2.63 25.10
N LEU A 386 18.31 3.84 24.57
CA LEU A 386 17.28 4.44 23.72
C LEU A 386 17.24 3.67 22.38
N SER A 387 16.41 2.63 22.35
CA SER A 387 16.32 1.68 21.24
C SER A 387 15.56 2.24 20.04
N PRO A 388 15.74 1.63 18.83
CA PRO A 388 15.03 2.08 17.64
C PRO A 388 13.51 1.90 17.74
N THR A 389 13.04 0.92 18.54
CA THR A 389 11.61 0.61 18.68
C THR A 389 10.83 1.73 19.37
N LEU A 390 11.49 2.55 20.19
CA LEU A 390 10.86 3.70 20.83
C LEU A 390 10.50 4.81 19.84
N ILE A 391 11.12 4.85 18.64
CA ILE A 391 10.76 5.78 17.56
C ILE A 391 9.29 5.58 17.18
N PHE A 392 8.86 4.31 17.04
CA PHE A 392 7.47 3.97 16.72
C PHE A 392 6.50 4.54 17.75
N ASP A 393 6.80 4.36 19.05
CA ASP A 393 5.92 4.84 20.11
C ASP A 393 5.84 6.36 20.14
N HIS A 394 6.98 7.04 19.95
CA HIS A 394 7.07 8.50 19.98
C HIS A 394 6.35 9.18 18.82
N PHE A 395 6.39 8.59 17.63
CA PHE A 395 5.78 9.16 16.43
C PHE A 395 4.52 8.40 15.98
N SER A 396 3.87 7.70 16.90
CA SER A 396 2.70 6.87 16.61
C SER A 396 1.55 7.67 16.01
N ASP A 397 1.30 8.90 16.49
CA ASP A 397 0.27 9.78 15.94
C ASP A 397 0.53 10.11 14.46
N ARG A 398 1.77 10.42 14.11
CA ARG A 398 2.15 10.74 12.72
C ARG A 398 2.05 9.54 11.79
N LEU A 399 2.37 8.35 12.30
CA LEU A 399 2.18 7.11 11.56
C LEU A 399 0.70 6.87 11.25
N ARG A 400 -0.23 7.34 12.09
CA ARG A 400 -1.68 7.26 11.84
C ARG A 400 -2.20 8.33 10.87
N GLU A 401 -1.60 9.51 10.86
CA GLU A 401 -2.07 10.66 10.06
C GLU A 401 -1.81 10.50 8.54
N THR A 402 -0.73 9.81 8.16
CA THR A 402 -0.35 9.68 6.74
C THR A 402 -1.02 8.48 6.09
N LEU A 403 -1.65 8.65 4.92
CA LEU A 403 -2.36 7.58 4.20
C LEU A 403 -1.47 6.36 3.89
N GLU A 404 -0.18 6.57 3.62
CA GLU A 404 0.79 5.53 3.27
C GLU A 404 1.21 4.69 4.49
N THR A 405 1.34 5.31 5.66
CA THR A 405 1.84 4.65 6.88
C THR A 405 0.72 4.14 7.78
N ASN A 406 -0.48 4.72 7.68
CA ASN A 406 -1.64 4.37 8.49
C ASN A 406 -1.96 2.85 8.48
N PRO A 407 -1.90 2.13 7.34
CA PRO A 407 -2.14 0.69 7.32
C PRO A 407 -1.19 -0.12 8.21
N TYR A 408 0.07 0.29 8.34
CA TYR A 408 1.03 -0.37 9.23
C TYR A 408 0.65 -0.19 10.71
N TYR A 409 0.08 0.96 11.06
CA TYR A 409 -0.40 1.19 12.42
C TYR A 409 -1.72 0.45 12.69
N GLU A 410 -2.77 0.75 11.92
CA GLU A 410 -4.12 0.25 12.18
C GLU A 410 -4.25 -1.25 11.95
N LYS A 411 -3.66 -1.77 10.86
CA LYS A 411 -3.79 -3.19 10.50
C LYS A 411 -2.69 -4.05 11.08
N VAL A 412 -1.42 -3.69 10.88
CA VAL A 412 -0.30 -4.56 11.28
C VAL A 412 -0.10 -4.50 12.79
N TYR A 413 0.18 -3.33 13.34
CA TYR A 413 0.39 -3.18 14.78
C TYR A 413 -0.86 -3.56 15.58
N GLY A 414 -2.05 -3.12 15.13
CA GLY A 414 -3.33 -3.49 15.74
C GLY A 414 -3.55 -5.01 15.84
N LEU A 415 -3.29 -5.76 14.75
CA LEU A 415 -3.41 -7.21 14.71
C LEU A 415 -2.42 -7.88 15.67
N TYR A 416 -1.12 -7.59 15.55
CA TYR A 416 -0.10 -8.27 16.34
C TYR A 416 -0.20 -7.94 17.83
N LYS A 417 -0.64 -6.72 18.19
CA LYS A 417 -0.91 -6.36 19.59
C LYS A 417 -2.00 -7.25 20.22
N GLN A 418 -2.98 -7.70 19.44
CA GLN A 418 -4.02 -8.63 19.90
C GLN A 418 -3.57 -10.09 19.87
N LEU A 419 -2.76 -10.49 18.88
CA LEU A 419 -2.31 -11.87 18.72
C LEU A 419 -1.22 -12.29 19.72
N ILE A 420 -0.27 -11.40 20.01
CA ILE A 420 0.93 -11.72 20.82
C ILE A 420 0.60 -12.31 22.21
N PRO A 421 -0.36 -11.77 22.99
CA PRO A 421 -0.70 -12.34 24.29
C PRO A 421 -1.20 -13.80 24.25
N GLY A 422 -1.81 -14.23 23.13
CA GLY A 422 -2.26 -15.61 22.95
C GLY A 422 -1.21 -16.53 22.32
N LEU A 423 -0.08 -15.99 21.85
CA LEU A 423 1.03 -16.74 21.26
C LEU A 423 2.10 -17.07 22.29
N PHE A 424 2.42 -16.12 23.16
CA PHE A 424 3.52 -16.23 24.11
C PHE A 424 2.98 -16.11 25.54
N PRO A 425 3.21 -17.11 26.42
CA PRO A 425 2.73 -17.04 27.80
C PRO A 425 3.56 -16.10 28.68
N ASP A 426 4.84 -15.90 28.35
CA ASP A 426 5.78 -15.09 29.12
C ASP A 426 5.69 -13.58 28.77
N PRO A 427 5.47 -12.68 29.75
CA PRO A 427 5.34 -11.25 29.50
C PRO A 427 6.59 -10.58 28.90
N GLU A 428 7.80 -11.04 29.22
CA GLU A 428 9.04 -10.48 28.66
C GLU A 428 9.16 -10.83 27.17
N THR A 429 8.88 -12.08 26.82
CA THR A 429 8.80 -12.54 25.42
C THR A 429 7.75 -11.76 24.64
N GLN A 430 6.58 -11.48 25.24
CA GLN A 430 5.55 -10.64 24.61
C GLN A 430 6.07 -9.22 24.30
N LYS A 431 6.84 -8.61 25.22
CA LYS A 431 7.44 -7.28 25.01
C LYS A 431 8.46 -7.30 23.87
N VAL A 432 9.30 -8.34 23.80
CA VAL A 432 10.28 -8.51 22.71
C VAL A 432 9.57 -8.71 21.37
N ALA A 433 8.56 -9.59 21.31
CA ALA A 433 7.75 -9.82 20.12
C ALA A 433 7.08 -8.53 19.60
N LEU A 434 6.50 -7.73 20.51
CA LEU A 434 5.88 -6.47 20.12
C LEU A 434 6.92 -5.45 19.63
N SER A 435 8.10 -5.44 20.26
CA SER A 435 9.22 -4.58 19.87
C SER A 435 9.74 -4.94 18.47
N LEU A 436 9.83 -6.24 18.13
CA LEU A 436 10.17 -6.70 16.78
C LEU A 436 9.16 -6.21 15.74
N ILE A 437 7.86 -6.30 16.02
CA ILE A 437 6.83 -5.78 15.10
C ILE A 437 6.96 -4.27 14.91
N LYS A 438 7.21 -3.50 15.98
CA LYS A 438 7.45 -2.05 15.88
C LYS A 438 8.66 -1.74 15.01
N LEU A 439 9.77 -2.46 15.20
CA LEU A 439 10.98 -2.30 14.39
C LEU A 439 10.72 -2.62 12.92
N LEU A 440 10.07 -3.75 12.64
CA LEU A 440 9.72 -4.16 11.29
C LEU A 440 8.80 -3.15 10.59
N ILE A 441 7.87 -2.52 11.32
CA ILE A 441 7.05 -1.43 10.77
C ILE A 441 7.91 -0.23 10.39
N LEU A 442 8.84 0.19 11.26
CA LEU A 442 9.74 1.31 10.97
C LEU A 442 10.60 1.03 9.73
N LEU A 443 11.09 -0.20 9.59
CA LEU A 443 11.87 -0.63 8.42
C LEU A 443 11.02 -0.70 7.15
N ALA A 444 9.78 -1.19 7.23
CA ALA A 444 8.87 -1.27 6.08
C ALA A 444 8.39 0.11 5.58
N VAL A 445 8.33 1.08 6.49
CA VAL A 445 7.97 2.48 6.19
C VAL A 445 9.19 3.31 5.76
N SER A 446 10.41 2.80 5.95
CA SER A 446 11.64 3.45 5.48
C SER A 446 11.63 3.58 3.95
N PRO A 447 12.08 4.71 3.38
CA PRO A 447 12.23 4.84 1.93
C PRO A 447 13.29 3.88 1.35
N ILE A 448 14.18 3.35 2.19
CA ILE A 448 15.18 2.36 1.81
C ILE A 448 14.56 0.98 1.97
N LYS A 449 14.24 0.32 0.86
CA LYS A 449 13.72 -1.06 0.89
C LYS A 449 14.82 -2.00 1.40
N HIS A 450 14.65 -2.52 2.60
CA HIS A 450 15.56 -3.46 3.24
C HIS A 450 14.78 -4.60 3.90
N HIS A 451 15.17 -5.84 3.62
CA HIS A 451 14.63 -7.03 4.28
C HIS A 451 15.62 -7.46 5.37
N PRO A 452 15.34 -7.14 6.66
CA PRO A 452 16.32 -7.35 7.71
C PRO A 452 16.50 -8.84 8.02
N THR A 453 17.74 -9.23 8.30
CA THR A 453 18.07 -10.58 8.75
C THR A 453 17.74 -10.76 10.25
N VAL A 454 17.61 -12.01 10.71
CA VAL A 454 17.51 -12.33 12.15
C VAL A 454 18.66 -11.71 12.93
N LYS A 455 19.88 -11.76 12.38
CA LYS A 455 21.07 -11.14 12.96
C LYS A 455 20.86 -9.64 13.19
N GLU A 456 20.41 -8.91 12.17
CA GLU A 456 20.18 -7.46 12.26
C GLU A 456 19.06 -7.12 13.24
N LEU A 457 17.95 -7.86 13.22
CA LEU A 457 16.83 -7.66 14.15
C LEU A 457 17.25 -7.89 15.61
N THR A 458 18.02 -8.94 15.86
CA THR A 458 18.54 -9.26 17.20
C THR A 458 19.43 -8.13 17.72
N LEU A 459 20.35 -7.64 16.89
CA LEU A 459 21.28 -6.58 17.25
C LEU A 459 20.62 -5.20 17.36
N ALA A 460 19.48 -4.99 16.72
CA ALA A 460 18.69 -3.76 16.86
C ALA A 460 17.82 -3.74 18.13
N ILE A 461 17.34 -4.90 18.58
CA ILE A 461 16.60 -5.02 19.83
C ILE A 461 17.57 -5.04 21.03
N LEU A 462 18.71 -5.70 20.88
CA LEU A 462 19.80 -5.77 21.85
C LEU A 462 19.31 -6.20 23.25
N HIS A 463 18.43 -7.21 23.28
CA HIS A 463 17.85 -7.78 24.50
C HIS A 463 18.55 -9.09 24.86
N PRO A 464 19.27 -9.18 26.00
CA PRO A 464 19.94 -10.40 26.40
C PRO A 464 18.93 -11.41 26.98
N PHE A 465 18.77 -12.54 26.31
CA PHE A 465 17.98 -13.69 26.81
C PHE A 465 18.84 -14.60 27.71
N THR A 466 20.12 -14.78 27.36
CA THR A 466 21.09 -15.55 28.15
C THR A 466 22.52 -15.07 27.92
N ASP A 467 23.36 -15.17 28.96
CA ASP A 467 24.79 -14.88 28.89
C ASP A 467 25.66 -16.14 28.66
N LEU A 468 25.05 -17.32 28.58
CA LEU A 468 25.77 -18.61 28.51
C LEU A 468 26.28 -18.95 27.11
N ASP A 469 25.43 -18.80 26.09
CA ASP A 469 25.75 -19.04 24.69
C ASP A 469 25.16 -17.93 23.82
N PRO A 470 25.99 -17.11 23.15
CA PRO A 470 25.55 -16.03 22.29
C PRO A 470 24.57 -16.47 21.20
N VAL A 471 24.70 -17.70 20.68
CA VAL A 471 23.83 -18.22 19.61
C VAL A 471 22.37 -18.34 20.07
N LEU A 472 22.13 -18.60 21.36
CA LEU A 472 20.78 -18.72 21.91
C LEU A 472 20.03 -17.38 21.88
N ASN A 473 20.72 -16.24 21.99
CA ASN A 473 20.09 -14.92 21.86
C ASN A 473 19.51 -14.70 20.45
N PHE A 474 20.21 -15.17 19.41
CA PHE A 474 19.72 -15.09 18.04
C PHE A 474 18.59 -16.11 17.76
N ARG A 475 18.72 -17.34 18.28
CA ARG A 475 17.67 -18.36 18.17
C ARG A 475 16.36 -17.92 18.82
N PHE A 476 16.44 -17.28 19.99
CA PHE A 476 15.28 -16.72 20.68
C PHE A 476 14.48 -15.76 19.79
N ILE A 477 15.14 -14.84 19.10
CA ILE A 477 14.49 -13.91 18.16
C ILE A 477 13.93 -14.64 16.93
N HIS A 478 14.67 -15.61 16.37
CA HIS A 478 14.20 -16.43 15.25
C HIS A 478 12.93 -17.21 15.59
N ASP A 479 12.87 -17.83 16.77
CA ASP A 479 11.72 -18.61 17.24
C ASP A 479 10.48 -17.72 17.43
N ILE A 480 10.65 -16.52 17.99
CA ILE A 480 9.57 -15.53 18.09
C ILE A 480 9.04 -15.17 16.70
N LEU A 481 9.91 -14.85 15.76
CA LEU A 481 9.53 -14.47 14.40
C LEU A 481 8.81 -15.62 13.66
N ASN A 482 9.29 -16.85 13.80
CA ASN A 482 8.64 -18.03 13.22
C ASN A 482 7.24 -18.26 13.79
N GLN A 483 7.05 -18.13 15.10
CA GLN A 483 5.71 -18.23 15.70
C GLN A 483 4.79 -17.09 15.24
N LEU A 484 5.32 -15.88 15.09
CA LEU A 484 4.56 -14.74 14.56
C LEU A 484 4.12 -14.95 13.10
N ILE A 485 4.94 -15.61 12.27
CA ILE A 485 4.55 -15.94 10.88
C ILE A 485 3.41 -16.96 10.84
N GLN A 486 3.46 -18.00 11.67
CA GLN A 486 2.46 -19.08 11.61
C GLN A 486 1.03 -18.59 11.86
N LYS A 487 0.85 -17.60 12.74
CA LYS A 487 -0.47 -17.03 13.08
C LYS A 487 -0.70 -15.61 12.58
N GLY A 488 0.33 -14.93 12.07
CA GLY A 488 0.28 -13.56 11.57
C GLY A 488 -0.10 -13.44 10.10
N ALA A 489 -0.60 -12.26 9.71
CA ALA A 489 -1.09 -12.02 8.35
C ALA A 489 -0.05 -11.36 7.43
N TYR A 490 0.81 -10.51 8.01
CA TYR A 490 1.62 -9.53 7.26
C TYR A 490 3.12 -9.81 7.29
N LEU A 491 3.58 -10.69 8.18
CA LEU A 491 5.00 -11.04 8.30
C LEU A 491 5.35 -12.11 7.25
N ARG A 492 6.51 -11.96 6.62
CA ARG A 492 7.04 -12.86 5.59
C ARG A 492 8.43 -13.34 5.98
N HIS A 493 8.82 -14.48 5.42
CA HIS A 493 10.12 -15.11 5.62
C HIS A 493 10.74 -15.44 4.27
N GLU A 494 12.00 -15.03 4.12
CA GLU A 494 12.88 -15.41 3.03
C GLU A 494 14.04 -16.22 3.63
N PRO A 495 14.18 -17.52 3.29
CA PRO A 495 15.19 -18.38 3.88
C PRO A 495 16.60 -17.98 3.43
N GLY A 496 17.53 -17.90 4.39
CA GLY A 496 18.96 -17.70 4.17
C GLY A 496 19.72 -19.03 4.05
N LYS A 497 21.06 -18.99 3.96
CA LYS A 497 21.87 -20.23 4.01
C LYS A 497 21.88 -20.83 5.41
N GLU A 498 21.83 -19.96 6.42
CA GLU A 498 21.76 -20.29 7.83
C GLU A 498 20.63 -19.49 8.48
N PHE A 499 20.13 -19.95 9.64
CA PHE A 499 19.02 -19.29 10.33
C PHE A 499 19.32 -17.83 10.71
N LEU A 500 20.59 -17.45 10.88
CA LEU A 500 21.00 -16.07 11.14
C LEU A 500 20.80 -15.15 9.93
N GLU A 501 20.85 -15.71 8.73
CA GLU A 501 20.66 -15.01 7.45
C GLU A 501 19.21 -15.00 6.99
N ASP A 502 18.31 -15.73 7.67
CA ASP A 502 16.88 -15.69 7.40
C ASP A 502 16.38 -14.25 7.51
N LYS A 503 15.59 -13.82 6.53
CA LYS A 503 15.07 -12.46 6.46
C LYS A 503 13.59 -12.43 6.78
N PHE A 504 13.19 -11.41 7.51
CA PHE A 504 11.81 -11.20 7.94
C PHE A 504 11.37 -9.78 7.61
N TYR A 505 10.26 -9.62 6.89
CA TYR A 505 9.77 -8.31 6.48
C TYR A 505 8.24 -8.26 6.44
N LEU A 506 7.69 -7.05 6.41
CA LEU A 506 6.25 -6.83 6.34
C LEU A 506 5.83 -6.57 4.89
N ASP A 507 4.76 -7.21 4.47
CA ASP A 507 4.18 -7.02 3.15
C ASP A 507 2.67 -6.74 3.26
N LEU A 508 2.27 -5.56 2.77
CA LEU A 508 0.88 -5.11 2.70
C LEU A 508 0.22 -5.40 1.34
N GLU A 509 0.99 -5.70 0.28
CA GLU A 509 0.49 -5.79 -1.09
C GLU A 509 -0.30 -7.09 -1.37
N GLU A 510 -0.07 -8.14 -0.58
CA GLU A 510 -0.77 -9.44 -0.64
C GLU A 510 -1.89 -9.63 0.40
N ASP A 511 -2.53 -8.55 0.85
CA ASP A 511 -3.77 -8.58 1.66
C ASP A 511 -4.84 -9.50 1.01
N THR A 512 -4.84 -9.64 -0.33
CA THR A 512 -5.81 -10.45 -1.06
C THR A 512 -5.71 -11.95 -0.79
N GLN A 513 -4.51 -12.54 -0.92
CA GLN A 513 -4.35 -13.99 -0.72
C GLN A 513 -4.60 -14.39 0.73
N PHE A 514 -4.14 -13.56 1.69
CA PHE A 514 -4.41 -13.80 3.10
C PHE A 514 -5.91 -13.71 3.41
N ILE A 515 -6.61 -12.67 2.94
CA ILE A 515 -8.07 -12.54 3.11
C ILE A 515 -8.80 -13.75 2.51
N ILE A 516 -8.43 -14.16 1.29
CA ILE A 516 -9.05 -15.30 0.61
C ILE A 516 -8.80 -16.58 1.42
N ARG A 517 -7.56 -16.86 1.85
CA ARG A 517 -7.22 -18.05 2.65
C ARG A 517 -7.89 -18.05 4.03
N ALA A 518 -7.96 -16.90 4.70
CA ALA A 518 -8.61 -16.77 5.99
C ALA A 518 -10.12 -17.04 5.88
N ARG A 519 -10.79 -16.45 4.88
CA ARG A 519 -12.22 -16.67 4.64
C ARG A 519 -12.51 -18.07 4.12
N PHE A 520 -11.65 -18.63 3.28
CA PHE A 520 -11.74 -20.00 2.83
C PHE A 520 -11.74 -20.97 4.02
N ARG A 521 -10.79 -20.80 4.96
CA ARG A 521 -10.74 -21.60 6.19
C ARG A 521 -11.99 -21.43 7.05
N GLN A 522 -12.50 -20.20 7.19
CA GLN A 522 -13.72 -19.93 7.93
C GLN A 522 -14.95 -20.62 7.33
N LEU A 523 -15.13 -20.54 6.01
CA LEU A 523 -16.23 -21.20 5.31
C LEU A 523 -16.10 -22.72 5.34
N LYS A 524 -14.87 -23.24 5.22
CA LYS A 524 -14.60 -24.68 5.32
C LYS A 524 -14.99 -25.25 6.68
N GLN A 525 -14.77 -24.51 7.77
CA GLN A 525 -15.20 -24.93 9.12
C GLN A 525 -16.73 -24.99 9.30
N ALA A 526 -17.49 -24.29 8.45
CA ALA A 526 -18.95 -24.26 8.51
C ALA A 526 -19.62 -25.36 7.68
N ILE A 527 -18.84 -26.12 6.91
CA ILE A 527 -19.33 -27.23 6.07
C ILE A 527 -19.39 -28.50 6.92
N LEU A 528 -20.53 -29.20 6.85
CA LEU A 528 -20.71 -30.52 7.43
C LEU A 528 -20.43 -31.61 6.38
N PRO A 529 -19.93 -32.79 6.77
CA PRO A 529 -19.80 -33.92 5.85
C PRO A 529 -21.15 -34.29 5.22
N GLY A 530 -21.17 -34.51 3.90
CA GLY A 530 -22.40 -34.86 3.18
C GLY A 530 -23.41 -33.71 2.97
N ASP A 531 -22.99 -32.45 3.06
CA ASP A 531 -23.84 -31.29 2.81
C ASP A 531 -24.35 -31.25 1.35
N GLU A 532 -25.64 -31.48 1.14
CA GLU A 532 -26.29 -31.55 -0.18
C GLU A 532 -26.08 -30.28 -1.02
N ARG A 533 -25.90 -29.12 -0.39
CA ARG A 533 -25.71 -27.84 -1.09
C ARG A 533 -24.45 -27.83 -1.94
N ILE A 534 -23.42 -28.55 -1.51
CA ILE A 534 -22.15 -28.66 -2.23
C ILE A 534 -22.37 -29.41 -3.54
N TYR A 535 -23.06 -30.54 -3.48
CA TYR A 535 -23.36 -31.37 -4.64
C TYR A 535 -24.26 -30.63 -5.62
N GLN A 536 -25.35 -30.04 -5.12
CA GLN A 536 -26.29 -29.26 -5.94
C GLN A 536 -25.59 -28.10 -6.64
N PHE A 537 -24.72 -27.37 -5.92
CA PHE A 537 -23.93 -26.28 -6.50
C PHE A 537 -23.05 -26.78 -7.65
N ASN A 538 -22.30 -27.86 -7.42
CA ASN A 538 -21.37 -28.39 -8.41
C ASN A 538 -22.10 -28.93 -9.66
N TYR A 539 -23.25 -29.59 -9.52
CA TYR A 539 -24.04 -30.00 -10.70
C TYR A 539 -24.52 -28.81 -11.53
N GLN A 540 -24.97 -27.72 -10.89
CA GLN A 540 -25.48 -26.52 -11.58
C GLN A 540 -24.38 -25.71 -12.28
N HIS A 541 -23.14 -25.82 -11.80
CA HIS A 541 -21.99 -25.06 -12.28
C HIS A 541 -20.96 -25.90 -13.04
N ALA A 542 -21.24 -27.19 -13.27
CA ALA A 542 -20.35 -28.10 -13.98
C ALA A 542 -19.98 -27.56 -15.38
N VAL A 543 -18.70 -27.70 -15.74
CA VAL A 543 -18.14 -27.20 -17.01
C VAL A 543 -17.47 -28.32 -17.80
N SER A 544 -17.61 -28.28 -19.14
CA SER A 544 -16.84 -29.14 -20.05
C SER A 544 -16.93 -30.65 -19.76
N SER A 545 -18.11 -31.14 -19.32
CA SER A 545 -18.36 -32.56 -19.03
C SER A 545 -19.09 -33.26 -20.18
N PRO A 546 -18.74 -34.51 -20.52
CA PRO A 546 -19.52 -35.36 -21.41
C PRO A 546 -20.92 -35.69 -20.86
N ILE A 547 -21.09 -35.65 -19.54
CA ILE A 547 -22.37 -35.83 -18.85
C ILE A 547 -22.97 -34.44 -18.60
N PRO A 548 -24.20 -34.15 -19.07
CA PRO A 548 -24.84 -32.84 -18.97
C PRO A 548 -25.40 -32.59 -17.56
N PHE A 549 -24.54 -32.53 -16.54
CA PHE A 549 -24.92 -32.39 -15.13
C PHE A 549 -25.80 -31.16 -14.86
N LYS A 550 -25.57 -30.07 -15.61
CA LYS A 550 -26.31 -28.82 -15.47
C LYS A 550 -27.75 -28.96 -15.96
N GLU A 551 -27.95 -29.57 -17.13
CA GLU A 551 -29.30 -29.86 -17.63
C GLU A 551 -30.00 -30.89 -16.74
N LEU A 552 -29.32 -31.98 -16.38
CA LEU A 552 -29.85 -33.07 -15.57
C LEU A 552 -30.33 -32.58 -14.19
N SER A 553 -29.53 -31.79 -13.49
CA SER A 553 -29.91 -31.25 -12.18
C SER A 553 -31.03 -30.21 -12.23
N LYS A 554 -31.22 -29.54 -13.38
CA LYS A 554 -32.28 -28.53 -13.54
C LYS A 554 -33.63 -29.14 -13.89
N THR A 555 -33.67 -30.07 -14.84
CA THR A 555 -34.93 -30.65 -15.33
C THR A 555 -35.35 -31.88 -14.53
N GLY A 556 -34.40 -32.63 -13.97
CA GLY A 556 -34.63 -33.88 -13.24
C GLY A 556 -35.12 -35.04 -14.13
N LYS A 557 -35.78 -34.74 -15.25
CA LYS A 557 -36.29 -35.69 -16.24
C LYS A 557 -35.98 -35.20 -17.65
N ILE A 558 -35.52 -36.10 -18.52
CA ILE A 558 -35.16 -35.80 -19.92
C ILE A 558 -35.63 -36.95 -20.80
N ASP A 559 -36.43 -36.63 -21.81
CA ASP A 559 -36.81 -37.58 -22.86
C ASP A 559 -35.70 -37.68 -23.91
N VAL A 560 -35.35 -38.90 -24.29
CA VAL A 560 -34.27 -39.20 -25.22
C VAL A 560 -34.72 -40.17 -26.30
N ASN A 561 -34.16 -39.99 -27.50
CA ASN A 561 -34.32 -40.93 -28.59
C ASN A 561 -32.95 -41.52 -28.93
N ILE A 562 -32.81 -42.84 -28.78
CA ILE A 562 -31.57 -43.56 -29.07
C ILE A 562 -31.77 -44.51 -30.24
N ILE A 563 -30.66 -44.88 -30.89
CA ILE A 563 -30.67 -45.94 -31.89
C ILE A 563 -30.21 -47.24 -31.25
N TRP A 564 -31.06 -48.26 -31.27
CA TRP A 564 -30.74 -49.61 -30.80
C TRP A 564 -31.14 -50.64 -31.85
N GLN A 565 -30.18 -51.46 -32.29
CA GLN A 565 -30.38 -52.46 -33.36
C GLN A 565 -31.10 -51.86 -34.59
N ASN A 566 -30.63 -50.69 -35.05
CA ASN A 566 -31.22 -49.91 -36.14
C ASN A 566 -32.70 -49.54 -35.97
N THR A 567 -33.22 -49.53 -34.73
CA THR A 567 -34.55 -49.00 -34.41
C THR A 567 -34.40 -47.77 -33.53
N ARG A 568 -35.30 -46.79 -33.73
CA ARG A 568 -35.40 -45.64 -32.84
C ARG A 568 -36.18 -46.05 -31.61
N ARG A 569 -35.64 -45.73 -30.43
CA ARG A 569 -36.25 -46.07 -29.15
C ARG A 569 -36.40 -44.83 -28.30
N GLU A 570 -37.60 -44.64 -27.80
CA GLU A 570 -37.92 -43.53 -26.90
C GLU A 570 -37.67 -43.97 -25.48
N GLY A 571 -36.87 -43.21 -24.75
CA GLY A 571 -36.61 -43.49 -23.34
C GLY A 571 -36.55 -42.23 -22.52
N GLN A 572 -36.52 -42.43 -21.21
CA GLN A 572 -36.58 -41.34 -20.25
C GLN A 572 -35.46 -41.47 -19.23
N ILE A 573 -34.79 -40.35 -18.97
CA ILE A 573 -33.68 -40.26 -18.03
C ILE A 573 -34.15 -39.48 -16.82
N HIS A 574 -33.95 -40.05 -15.64
CA HIS A 574 -34.32 -39.45 -14.35
C HIS A 574 -33.05 -39.20 -13.55
N PHE A 575 -32.76 -37.95 -13.21
CA PHE A 575 -31.67 -37.58 -12.30
C PHE A 575 -32.25 -37.25 -10.92
N VAL A 576 -32.11 -38.18 -9.98
CA VAL A 576 -32.85 -38.15 -8.71
C VAL A 576 -31.98 -38.51 -7.51
N THR A 577 -32.34 -37.99 -6.34
CA THR A 577 -31.75 -38.43 -5.07
C THR A 577 -32.22 -39.84 -4.73
N LEU A 578 -31.45 -40.56 -3.90
CA LEU A 578 -31.85 -41.89 -3.43
C LEU A 578 -33.21 -41.89 -2.72
N GLU A 579 -33.52 -40.83 -1.97
CA GLU A 579 -34.79 -40.69 -1.23
C GLU A 579 -36.00 -40.59 -2.17
N LYS A 580 -35.86 -39.91 -3.32
CA LYS A 580 -36.93 -39.72 -4.31
C LYS A 580 -37.00 -40.82 -5.36
N PHE A 581 -36.04 -41.74 -5.35
CA PHE A 581 -35.94 -42.79 -6.36
C PHE A 581 -37.17 -43.71 -6.35
N LEU A 582 -37.63 -44.16 -5.17
CA LEU A 582 -38.78 -45.06 -5.07
C LEU A 582 -40.07 -44.44 -5.59
N ASP A 583 -40.34 -43.18 -5.20
CA ASP A 583 -41.52 -42.46 -5.69
C ASP A 583 -41.47 -42.31 -7.22
N SER A 584 -40.31 -41.91 -7.75
CA SER A 584 -40.10 -41.73 -9.19
C SER A 584 -40.22 -43.05 -9.98
N LEU A 585 -39.89 -44.18 -9.35
CA LEU A 585 -40.05 -45.51 -9.94
C LEU A 585 -41.53 -45.89 -10.11
N THR A 586 -42.42 -45.36 -9.28
CA THR A 586 -43.88 -45.62 -9.37
C THR A 586 -44.60 -44.73 -10.38
N GLU A 587 -44.02 -43.58 -10.74
CA GLU A 587 -44.60 -42.57 -11.65
C GLU A 587 -44.08 -42.68 -13.09
N ILE A 588 -43.55 -43.85 -13.45
CA ILE A 588 -42.92 -44.10 -14.75
C ILE A 588 -43.95 -44.05 -15.89
N ASP A 589 -43.59 -43.40 -16.99
CA ASP A 589 -44.41 -43.39 -18.20
C ASP A 589 -44.43 -44.80 -18.86
N PRO A 590 -45.60 -45.44 -18.99
CA PRO A 590 -45.71 -46.76 -19.60
C PRO A 590 -45.41 -46.77 -21.10
N HIS A 591 -45.42 -45.61 -21.78
CA HIS A 591 -45.25 -45.52 -23.23
C HIS A 591 -43.78 -45.53 -23.67
N SER A 592 -42.84 -45.24 -22.77
CA SER A 592 -41.42 -45.23 -23.09
C SER A 592 -40.82 -46.66 -23.17
N ASP A 593 -39.95 -46.90 -24.16
CA ASP A 593 -39.29 -48.19 -24.40
C ASP A 593 -38.27 -48.53 -23.30
N PHE A 594 -37.68 -47.55 -22.63
CA PHE A 594 -36.80 -47.76 -21.48
C PHE A 594 -36.70 -46.53 -20.56
N HIS A 595 -36.28 -46.76 -19.32
CA HIS A 595 -36.08 -45.74 -18.29
C HIS A 595 -34.71 -45.90 -17.64
N LEU A 596 -33.96 -44.81 -17.50
CA LEU A 596 -32.65 -44.77 -16.85
C LEU A 596 -32.69 -43.82 -15.65
N PHE A 597 -32.55 -44.37 -14.45
CA PHE A 597 -32.41 -43.59 -13.22
C PHE A 597 -30.94 -43.38 -12.92
N ILE A 598 -30.51 -42.13 -12.83
CA ILE A 598 -29.16 -41.72 -12.47
C ILE A 598 -29.25 -41.14 -11.07
N LEU A 599 -28.61 -41.81 -10.10
CA LEU A 599 -28.64 -41.33 -8.72
C LEU A 599 -27.69 -40.14 -8.54
N SER A 600 -28.16 -39.09 -7.88
CA SER A 600 -27.35 -37.94 -7.49
C SER A 600 -26.62 -38.21 -6.17
N LEU A 601 -25.40 -37.67 -6.05
CA LEU A 601 -24.65 -37.65 -4.80
C LEU A 601 -25.21 -36.56 -3.85
N PRO A 602 -25.03 -36.69 -2.52
CA PRO A 602 -24.33 -37.77 -1.82
C PRO A 602 -25.18 -39.05 -1.67
N LEU A 603 -24.54 -40.21 -1.63
CA LEU A 603 -25.18 -41.50 -1.32
C LEU A 603 -24.88 -41.90 0.14
N LYS A 604 -25.92 -42.15 0.94
CA LYS A 604 -25.79 -42.58 2.35
C LYS A 604 -25.60 -44.11 2.39
N GLU A 605 -24.41 -44.58 2.78
CA GLU A 605 -23.97 -45.99 2.90
C GLU A 605 -24.49 -46.95 1.78
N GLU A 606 -24.42 -48.28 1.95
CA GLU A 606 -24.70 -49.25 0.87
C GLU A 606 -26.13 -49.11 0.32
N VAL A 607 -26.23 -48.76 -0.97
CA VAL A 607 -27.51 -48.57 -1.66
C VAL A 607 -28.15 -49.93 -1.96
N SER A 608 -29.23 -50.26 -1.27
CA SER A 608 -30.05 -51.45 -1.58
C SER A 608 -31.15 -51.10 -2.57
N LEU A 609 -31.10 -51.69 -3.77
CA LEU A 609 -32.12 -51.49 -4.81
C LEU A 609 -33.32 -52.46 -4.66
N PRO A 610 -34.56 -52.00 -4.94
CA PRO A 610 -35.71 -52.88 -5.07
C PRO A 610 -35.59 -53.75 -6.34
N PRO A 611 -36.43 -54.79 -6.49
CA PRO A 611 -36.53 -55.54 -7.75
C PRO A 611 -36.88 -54.58 -8.89
N LEU A 612 -36.05 -54.56 -9.94
CA LEU A 612 -36.22 -53.66 -11.07
C LEU A 612 -37.09 -54.32 -12.16
N PRO A 613 -38.20 -53.71 -12.57
CA PRO A 613 -38.98 -54.13 -13.74
C PRO A 613 -38.15 -54.17 -15.04
N PRO A 614 -38.53 -55.00 -16.02
CA PRO A 614 -37.92 -54.98 -17.35
C PRO A 614 -38.05 -53.61 -18.00
N GLY A 615 -36.96 -53.10 -18.59
CA GLY A 615 -36.94 -51.76 -19.19
C GLY A 615 -36.42 -50.66 -18.27
N ILE A 616 -35.97 -50.98 -17.05
CA ILE A 616 -35.44 -50.01 -16.11
C ILE A 616 -33.95 -50.30 -15.85
N GLY A 617 -33.13 -49.25 -15.93
CA GLY A 617 -31.74 -49.26 -15.49
C GLY A 617 -31.52 -48.24 -14.38
N VAL A 618 -30.65 -48.56 -13.42
CA VAL A 618 -30.24 -47.65 -12.34
C VAL A 618 -28.73 -47.49 -12.37
N TRP A 619 -28.26 -46.26 -12.58
CA TRP A 619 -26.86 -45.88 -12.57
C TRP A 619 -26.51 -45.24 -11.23
N ILE A 620 -25.67 -45.94 -10.47
CA ILE A 620 -25.18 -45.51 -9.17
C ILE A 620 -23.72 -45.03 -9.34
N PRO A 621 -23.41 -43.74 -9.10
CA PRO A 621 -22.05 -43.24 -9.15
C PRO A 621 -21.18 -43.82 -8.03
N GLU A 622 -19.86 -43.85 -8.27
CA GLU A 622 -18.87 -44.15 -7.24
C GLU A 622 -18.72 -42.96 -6.26
N LYS A 623 -18.04 -43.19 -5.12
CA LYS A 623 -17.73 -42.09 -4.18
C LYS A 623 -16.80 -41.06 -4.83
N VAL A 624 -17.10 -39.78 -4.60
CA VAL A 624 -16.24 -38.66 -5.01
C VAL A 624 -15.29 -38.26 -3.90
N ASN A 625 -14.15 -37.68 -4.28
CA ASN A 625 -13.35 -36.91 -3.37
C ASN A 625 -14.01 -35.56 -3.08
N GLU A 626 -14.70 -35.47 -1.93
CA GLU A 626 -15.44 -34.27 -1.50
C GLU A 626 -14.57 -33.00 -1.44
N LEU A 627 -13.25 -33.12 -1.27
CA LEU A 627 -12.34 -31.96 -1.19
C LEU A 627 -12.42 -31.06 -2.43
N TYR A 628 -12.50 -31.64 -3.63
CA TYR A 628 -12.58 -30.86 -4.87
C TYR A 628 -13.93 -30.15 -5.01
N LEU A 629 -15.01 -30.81 -4.57
CA LEU A 629 -16.36 -30.25 -4.61
C LEU A 629 -16.52 -29.13 -3.56
N GLU A 630 -15.96 -29.31 -2.36
CA GLU A 630 -15.89 -28.29 -1.30
C GLU A 630 -15.15 -27.04 -1.78
N GLU A 631 -13.98 -27.22 -2.39
CA GLU A 631 -13.17 -26.12 -2.91
C GLU A 631 -13.94 -25.28 -3.92
N ALA A 632 -14.57 -25.93 -4.90
CA ALA A 632 -15.39 -25.25 -5.91
C ALA A 632 -16.57 -24.51 -5.28
N PHE A 633 -17.26 -25.12 -4.32
CA PHE A 633 -18.37 -24.51 -3.58
C PHE A 633 -17.92 -23.26 -2.80
N ILE A 634 -16.84 -23.36 -2.02
CA ILE A 634 -16.33 -22.25 -1.21
C ILE A 634 -15.88 -21.09 -2.10
N TYR A 635 -15.13 -21.35 -3.17
CA TYR A 635 -14.72 -20.29 -4.09
C TYR A 635 -15.90 -19.65 -4.83
N GLY A 636 -16.94 -20.42 -5.16
CA GLY A 636 -18.19 -19.91 -5.71
C GLY A 636 -18.89 -18.91 -4.77
N GLN A 637 -19.04 -19.27 -3.50
CA GLN A 637 -19.60 -18.40 -2.46
C GLN A 637 -18.79 -17.11 -2.26
N LEU A 638 -17.46 -17.21 -2.29
CA LEU A 638 -16.57 -16.05 -2.20
C LEU A 638 -16.73 -15.15 -3.44
N LEU A 639 -16.87 -15.74 -4.63
CA LEU A 639 -17.01 -14.99 -5.87
C LEU A 639 -18.30 -14.16 -5.88
N GLU A 640 -19.44 -14.76 -5.52
CA GLU A 640 -20.74 -14.07 -5.41
C GLU A 640 -20.67 -12.89 -4.42
N ARG A 641 -20.02 -13.11 -3.27
CA ARG A 641 -19.82 -12.07 -2.27
C ARG A 641 -18.99 -10.89 -2.80
N TYR A 642 -17.92 -11.14 -3.57
CA TYR A 642 -17.08 -10.05 -4.09
C TYR A 642 -17.64 -9.40 -5.35
N GLN A 643 -18.54 -10.07 -6.09
CA GLN A 643 -19.27 -9.46 -7.20
C GLN A 643 -20.15 -8.28 -6.75
N THR A 644 -20.65 -8.31 -5.51
CA THR A 644 -21.48 -7.24 -4.94
C THR A 644 -20.66 -6.08 -4.32
N ASP A 645 -19.33 -6.22 -4.21
CA ASP A 645 -18.45 -5.22 -3.60
C ASP A 645 -17.84 -4.27 -4.65
N ALA A 646 -18.41 -3.06 -4.75
CA ALA A 646 -18.00 -2.06 -5.74
C ALA A 646 -16.66 -1.35 -5.43
N THR A 647 -16.06 -1.61 -4.27
CA THR A 647 -14.81 -0.94 -3.86
C THR A 647 -13.61 -1.36 -4.71
N ALA A 648 -12.57 -0.52 -4.78
CA ALA A 648 -11.33 -0.85 -5.48
C ALA A 648 -10.67 -2.14 -4.96
N LYS A 649 -10.78 -2.39 -3.64
CA LYS A 649 -10.33 -3.63 -2.99
C LYS A 649 -11.20 -4.83 -3.36
N GLY A 650 -12.53 -4.67 -3.37
CA GLY A 650 -13.50 -5.69 -3.81
C GLY A 650 -13.21 -6.17 -5.23
N LYS A 651 -13.00 -5.24 -6.17
CA LYS A 651 -12.64 -5.54 -7.57
C LYS A 651 -11.30 -6.30 -7.69
N LYS A 652 -10.29 -5.95 -6.88
CA LYS A 652 -8.99 -6.66 -6.85
C LYS A 652 -9.17 -8.11 -6.34
N LEU A 653 -9.93 -8.30 -5.26
CA LEU A 653 -10.25 -9.62 -4.69
C LEU A 653 -11.05 -10.49 -5.67
N GLN A 654 -12.06 -9.90 -6.32
CA GLN A 654 -12.91 -10.58 -7.30
C GLN A 654 -12.08 -11.19 -8.43
N ARG A 655 -11.11 -10.45 -9.00
CA ARG A 655 -10.25 -10.96 -10.08
C ARG A 655 -9.46 -12.21 -9.68
N VAL A 656 -8.88 -12.20 -8.47
CA VAL A 656 -8.11 -13.33 -7.95
C VAL A 656 -9.01 -14.54 -7.68
N VAL A 657 -10.14 -14.33 -6.99
CA VAL A 657 -11.10 -15.41 -6.69
C VAL A 657 -11.71 -15.99 -7.97
N THR A 658 -11.94 -15.20 -9.01
CA THR A 658 -12.46 -15.68 -10.30
C THR A 658 -11.53 -16.75 -10.89
N THR A 659 -10.22 -16.53 -10.84
CA THR A 659 -9.23 -17.47 -11.39
C THR A 659 -9.20 -18.77 -10.57
N LEU A 660 -9.24 -18.66 -9.23
CA LEU A 660 -9.28 -19.82 -8.34
C LEU A 660 -10.57 -20.64 -8.51
N TYR A 661 -11.71 -19.95 -8.64
CA TYR A 661 -13.01 -20.59 -8.89
C TYR A 661 -13.03 -21.35 -10.21
N GLN A 662 -12.53 -20.76 -11.30
CA GLN A 662 -12.46 -21.41 -12.61
C GLN A 662 -11.67 -22.73 -12.55
N HIS A 663 -10.50 -22.71 -11.89
CA HIS A 663 -9.71 -23.93 -11.71
C HIS A 663 -10.43 -24.96 -10.84
N ALA A 664 -11.00 -24.53 -9.71
CA ALA A 664 -11.68 -25.43 -8.77
C ALA A 664 -12.93 -26.09 -9.40
N ILE A 665 -13.73 -25.33 -10.17
CA ILE A 665 -14.94 -25.89 -10.80
C ILE A 665 -14.61 -26.88 -11.92
N GLU A 666 -13.51 -26.67 -12.64
CA GLU A 666 -13.00 -27.64 -13.62
C GLU A 666 -12.57 -28.95 -12.94
N GLN A 667 -11.80 -28.87 -11.84
CA GLN A 667 -11.38 -30.04 -11.08
C GLN A 667 -12.57 -30.78 -10.47
N SER A 668 -13.51 -30.07 -9.86
CA SER A 668 -14.75 -30.65 -9.33
C SER A 668 -15.58 -31.34 -10.42
N THR A 669 -15.66 -30.74 -11.61
CA THR A 669 -16.40 -31.36 -12.73
C THR A 669 -15.71 -32.64 -13.20
N GLN A 670 -14.37 -32.65 -13.30
CA GLN A 670 -13.60 -33.84 -13.64
C GLN A 670 -13.83 -34.97 -12.64
N GLU A 671 -13.83 -34.64 -11.33
CA GLU A 671 -14.09 -35.59 -10.25
C GLU A 671 -15.51 -36.18 -10.34
N LEU A 672 -16.53 -35.33 -10.57
CA LEU A 672 -17.89 -35.80 -10.81
C LEU A 672 -17.96 -36.71 -12.03
N THR A 673 -17.41 -36.29 -13.18
CA THR A 673 -17.39 -37.12 -14.40
C THR A 673 -16.72 -38.47 -14.15
N TRP A 674 -15.61 -38.48 -13.40
CA TRP A 674 -14.90 -39.70 -13.03
C TRP A 674 -15.79 -40.62 -12.18
N ALA A 675 -16.40 -40.11 -11.11
CA ALA A 675 -17.24 -40.91 -10.22
C ALA A 675 -18.44 -41.55 -10.93
N TYR A 676 -19.09 -40.82 -11.83
CA TYR A 676 -20.17 -41.41 -12.63
C TYR A 676 -19.64 -42.47 -13.61
N ARG A 677 -18.50 -42.22 -14.27
CA ARG A 677 -17.89 -43.20 -15.19
C ARG A 677 -17.42 -44.47 -14.49
N GLN A 678 -16.92 -44.38 -13.27
CA GLN A 678 -16.54 -45.54 -12.46
C GLN A 678 -17.74 -46.18 -11.75
N GLY A 679 -18.91 -45.56 -11.82
CA GLY A 679 -20.13 -46.05 -11.22
C GLY A 679 -20.59 -47.40 -11.77
N SER A 680 -21.56 -47.98 -11.08
CA SER A 680 -22.17 -49.27 -11.42
C SER A 680 -23.56 -49.08 -12.01
N LEU A 681 -23.86 -49.85 -13.04
CA LEU A 681 -25.16 -49.86 -13.70
C LEU A 681 -25.89 -51.16 -13.37
N TYR A 682 -27.11 -51.03 -12.85
CA TYR A 682 -27.95 -52.13 -12.42
C TYR A 682 -29.15 -52.27 -13.35
N PHE A 683 -29.38 -53.49 -13.81
CA PHE A 683 -30.54 -53.84 -14.64
C PHE A 683 -31.49 -54.80 -13.93
N SER A 684 -31.03 -55.38 -12.82
CA SER A 684 -31.81 -56.19 -11.90
C SER A 684 -31.20 -56.08 -10.50
N GLN A 685 -31.88 -56.61 -9.49
CA GLN A 685 -31.44 -56.53 -8.08
C GLN A 685 -30.03 -57.12 -7.83
N LYS A 686 -29.56 -58.05 -8.66
CA LYS A 686 -28.29 -58.77 -8.47
C LYS A 686 -27.31 -58.65 -9.64
N GLU A 687 -27.72 -58.01 -10.73
CA GLU A 687 -26.91 -57.91 -11.94
C GLU A 687 -26.40 -56.48 -12.10
N ALA A 688 -25.15 -56.28 -11.68
CA ALA A 688 -24.40 -55.05 -11.85
C ALA A 688 -23.39 -55.22 -12.99
N THR A 689 -23.30 -54.23 -13.87
CA THR A 689 -22.22 -54.10 -14.84
C THR A 689 -21.50 -52.79 -14.56
N GLN A 690 -20.17 -52.84 -14.40
CA GLN A 690 -19.38 -51.62 -14.31
C GLN A 690 -19.47 -50.85 -15.63
N VAL A 691 -19.52 -49.53 -15.52
CA VAL A 691 -19.62 -48.63 -16.67
C VAL A 691 -18.26 -48.54 -17.38
N VAL A 692 -17.82 -49.63 -18.02
CA VAL A 692 -16.62 -49.65 -18.86
C VAL A 692 -16.97 -49.06 -20.22
N ILE A 693 -17.04 -47.74 -20.29
CA ILE A 693 -17.30 -47.02 -21.54
C ILE A 693 -15.97 -46.87 -22.28
N LEU A 694 -15.75 -47.72 -23.28
CA LEU A 694 -14.75 -47.45 -24.32
C LEU A 694 -15.28 -46.31 -25.21
N ASP A 695 -14.64 -45.14 -25.14
CA ASP A 695 -14.70 -44.04 -26.12
C ASP A 695 -16.07 -43.39 -26.43
N ALA A 696 -16.93 -43.13 -25.44
CA ALA A 696 -18.03 -42.18 -25.64
C ALA A 696 -17.52 -40.73 -25.45
N SER A 697 -17.14 -40.10 -26.56
CA SER A 697 -16.88 -38.66 -26.64
C SER A 697 -18.13 -37.79 -26.52
N SER A 698 -19.33 -38.38 -26.48
CA SER A 698 -20.61 -37.67 -26.40
C SER A 698 -21.64 -38.36 -25.49
N TRP A 699 -22.50 -37.56 -24.87
CA TRP A 699 -23.64 -37.98 -24.04
C TRP A 699 -24.57 -38.98 -24.76
N LEU A 700 -24.87 -38.75 -26.04
CA LEU A 700 -25.79 -39.60 -26.78
C LEU A 700 -25.25 -41.02 -26.98
N ARG A 701 -23.95 -41.18 -27.28
CA ARG A 701 -23.33 -42.49 -27.45
C ARG A 701 -23.29 -43.29 -26.16
N LEU A 702 -23.06 -42.60 -25.05
CA LEU A 702 -23.14 -43.18 -23.73
C LEU A 702 -24.55 -43.76 -23.49
N LEU A 703 -25.59 -42.99 -23.78
CA LEU A 703 -26.97 -43.41 -23.61
C LEU A 703 -27.37 -44.54 -24.57
N GLU A 704 -26.87 -44.54 -25.80
CA GLU A 704 -27.08 -45.66 -26.74
C GLU A 704 -26.49 -46.96 -26.17
N GLY A 705 -25.30 -46.92 -25.59
CA GLY A 705 -24.67 -48.07 -24.95
C GLY A 705 -25.45 -48.56 -23.73
N ILE A 706 -25.79 -47.65 -22.80
CA ILE A 706 -26.55 -47.98 -21.58
C ILE A 706 -27.95 -48.49 -21.94
N GLY A 707 -28.66 -47.77 -22.79
CA GLY A 707 -30.01 -48.11 -23.24
C GLY A 707 -30.04 -49.45 -23.98
N ALA A 708 -29.00 -49.79 -24.74
CA ALA A 708 -28.90 -51.09 -25.41
C ALA A 708 -28.98 -52.26 -24.43
N PHE A 709 -28.29 -52.19 -23.29
CA PHE A 709 -28.36 -53.24 -22.26
C PHE A 709 -29.75 -53.32 -21.61
N ILE A 710 -30.37 -52.18 -21.32
CA ILE A 710 -31.73 -52.13 -20.75
C ILE A 710 -32.74 -52.76 -21.72
N LEU A 711 -32.65 -52.40 -22.99
CA LEU A 711 -33.53 -52.87 -24.05
C LEU A 711 -33.29 -54.34 -24.40
N GLU A 712 -32.05 -54.83 -24.35
CA GLU A 712 -31.73 -56.24 -24.56
C GLU A 712 -32.36 -57.13 -23.49
N LYS A 713 -32.43 -56.66 -22.24
CA LYS A 713 -33.13 -57.36 -21.15
C LYS A 713 -34.65 -57.30 -21.31
N ARG A 714 -35.20 -56.16 -21.75
CA ARG A 714 -36.65 -56.00 -21.98
C ARG A 714 -37.12 -56.81 -23.20
N TYR A 715 -36.32 -56.87 -24.25
CA TYR A 715 -36.63 -57.48 -25.54
C TYR A 715 -35.51 -58.41 -26.04
N PRO A 716 -35.24 -59.55 -25.38
CA PRO A 716 -34.09 -60.41 -25.66
C PRO A 716 -34.09 -61.01 -27.08
N LEU A 717 -35.28 -61.17 -27.68
CA LEU A 717 -35.46 -61.74 -29.02
C LEU A 717 -35.49 -60.69 -30.14
N HIS A 718 -35.36 -59.38 -29.82
CA HIS A 718 -35.48 -58.33 -30.84
C HIS A 718 -34.43 -58.44 -31.95
N HIS A 719 -33.23 -58.91 -31.64
CA HIS A 719 -32.15 -59.11 -32.62
C HIS A 719 -32.53 -60.05 -33.77
N LEU A 720 -33.49 -60.95 -33.56
CA LEU A 720 -33.99 -61.87 -34.59
C LEU A 720 -34.80 -61.16 -35.67
N ILE A 721 -35.40 -60.01 -35.35
CA ILE A 721 -36.31 -59.25 -36.24
C ILE A 721 -35.81 -57.83 -36.52
N ALA A 722 -34.68 -57.44 -35.93
CA ALA A 722 -34.12 -56.11 -36.07
C ALA A 722 -33.72 -55.82 -37.52
N PRO A 723 -34.02 -54.62 -38.05
CA PRO A 723 -33.62 -54.25 -39.39
C PRO A 723 -32.09 -54.14 -39.50
N HIS A 724 -31.52 -54.46 -40.66
CA HIS A 724 -30.08 -54.28 -40.92
C HIS A 724 -29.70 -52.83 -41.23
N THR A 725 -30.69 -51.97 -41.47
CA THR A 725 -30.51 -50.53 -41.75
C THR A 725 -31.57 -49.72 -41.02
N LEU A 726 -31.27 -48.48 -40.66
CA LEU A 726 -32.27 -47.57 -40.10
C LEU A 726 -33.49 -47.41 -41.02
N PRO A 727 -34.72 -47.33 -40.46
CA PRO A 727 -35.92 -47.10 -41.25
C PRO A 727 -35.78 -45.84 -42.11
N PRO A 728 -36.04 -45.94 -43.43
CA PRO A 728 -35.91 -44.83 -44.35
C PRO A 728 -37.08 -43.85 -44.19
N PRO A 729 -36.98 -42.64 -44.79
CA PRO A 729 -38.07 -41.67 -44.81
C PRO A 729 -39.39 -42.26 -45.35
N PHE A 730 -40.51 -41.63 -44.96
CA PHE A 730 -41.86 -42.12 -45.27
C PHE A 730 -42.09 -42.47 -46.75
N PHE A 731 -41.63 -41.64 -47.68
CA PHE A 731 -41.78 -41.88 -49.13
C PHE A 731 -41.15 -43.22 -49.58
N GLN A 732 -39.96 -43.56 -49.09
CA GLN A 732 -39.31 -44.82 -49.43
C GLN A 732 -40.00 -46.03 -48.78
N ARG A 733 -40.56 -45.86 -47.57
CA ARG A 733 -41.42 -46.88 -46.93
C ARG A 733 -42.70 -47.11 -47.74
N GLN A 734 -43.30 -46.05 -48.26
CA GLN A 734 -44.48 -46.13 -49.13
C GLN A 734 -44.15 -46.79 -50.47
N GLN A 735 -42.99 -46.48 -51.05
CA GLN A 735 -42.49 -47.15 -52.25
C GLN A 735 -42.31 -48.66 -52.02
N LEU A 736 -41.68 -49.05 -50.91
CA LEU A 736 -41.53 -50.45 -50.50
C LEU A 736 -42.89 -51.14 -50.32
N ALA A 737 -43.85 -50.45 -49.68
CA ALA A 737 -45.19 -50.98 -49.48
C ALA A 737 -45.92 -51.22 -50.81
N ASN A 738 -45.92 -50.22 -51.69
CA ASN A 738 -46.57 -50.29 -53.00
C ASN A 738 -45.91 -51.31 -53.94
N ALA A 739 -44.59 -51.50 -53.82
CA ALA A 739 -43.85 -52.36 -54.74
C ALA A 739 -43.79 -53.83 -54.31
N LEU A 740 -43.83 -54.13 -52.99
CA LEU A 740 -43.68 -55.50 -52.47
C LEU A 740 -44.77 -55.92 -51.48
N ILE A 741 -45.11 -55.07 -50.49
CA ILE A 741 -46.01 -55.49 -49.40
C ILE A 741 -47.46 -55.62 -49.88
N ILE A 742 -47.97 -54.63 -50.63
CA ILE A 742 -49.35 -54.63 -51.14
C ILE A 742 -49.53 -55.65 -52.28
N PRO A 743 -48.61 -55.75 -53.28
CA PRO A 743 -48.75 -56.75 -54.35
C PRO A 743 -48.47 -58.19 -53.90
N GLY A 744 -47.74 -58.38 -52.79
CA GLY A 744 -47.35 -59.69 -52.26
C GLY A 744 -46.12 -60.32 -52.94
N GLU A 745 -45.71 -59.84 -54.12
CA GLU A 745 -44.47 -60.25 -54.79
C GLU A 745 -43.90 -59.14 -55.68
N ILE A 746 -42.59 -59.21 -55.96
CA ILE A 746 -41.88 -58.27 -56.82
C ILE A 746 -40.79 -58.98 -57.62
N THR A 747 -40.61 -58.59 -58.89
CA THR A 747 -39.44 -58.94 -59.71
C THR A 747 -38.60 -57.69 -59.95
N LEU A 748 -37.32 -57.72 -59.59
CA LEU A 748 -36.45 -56.55 -59.58
C LEU A 748 -35.65 -56.40 -60.87
N LYS A 749 -35.61 -55.19 -61.41
CA LYS A 749 -34.75 -54.81 -62.55
C LYS A 749 -33.36 -54.37 -62.08
N ARG A 750 -32.35 -54.42 -62.97
CA ARG A 750 -30.95 -54.05 -62.66
C ARG A 750 -30.77 -52.62 -62.13
N GLU A 751 -31.69 -51.72 -62.47
CA GLU A 751 -31.70 -50.31 -62.08
C GLU A 751 -32.30 -50.08 -60.67
N GLU A 752 -33.04 -51.04 -60.14
CA GLU A 752 -33.77 -50.94 -58.86
C GLU A 752 -32.92 -51.35 -57.64
N ARG A 753 -31.61 -51.04 -57.69
CA ARG A 753 -30.65 -51.41 -56.63
C ARG A 753 -31.04 -50.84 -55.27
N GLY A 754 -31.59 -49.63 -55.23
CA GLY A 754 -32.06 -48.99 -53.99
C GLY A 754 -33.21 -49.76 -53.33
N LEU A 755 -34.19 -50.21 -54.13
CA LEU A 755 -35.33 -50.98 -53.62
C LEU A 755 -34.89 -52.35 -53.10
N LYS A 756 -33.95 -53.01 -53.80
CA LYS A 756 -33.34 -54.26 -53.33
C LYS A 756 -32.70 -54.11 -51.95
N LEU A 757 -31.91 -53.05 -51.74
CA LEU A 757 -31.26 -52.77 -50.46
C LEU A 757 -32.30 -52.53 -49.34
N LEU A 758 -33.40 -51.83 -49.64
CA LEU A 758 -34.49 -51.64 -48.66
C LEU A 758 -35.20 -52.94 -48.30
N ILE A 759 -35.46 -53.82 -49.29
CA ILE A 759 -36.07 -55.13 -49.07
C ILE A 759 -35.17 -56.00 -48.20
N GLU A 760 -33.88 -56.09 -48.55
CA GLU A 760 -32.90 -56.88 -47.79
C GLU A 760 -32.60 -56.29 -46.41
N GLY A 761 -32.66 -54.96 -46.26
CA GLY A 761 -32.37 -54.26 -45.01
C GLY A 761 -33.52 -54.27 -44.00
N ILE A 762 -34.78 -54.19 -44.46
CA ILE A 762 -35.94 -53.94 -43.58
C ILE A 762 -36.88 -55.14 -43.52
N VAL A 763 -37.19 -55.75 -44.67
CA VAL A 763 -38.27 -56.74 -44.77
C VAL A 763 -37.74 -58.16 -44.56
N ARG A 764 -36.53 -58.44 -45.04
CA ARG A 764 -35.88 -59.75 -44.86
C ARG A 764 -35.70 -60.15 -43.38
N PRO A 765 -35.27 -59.27 -42.47
CA PRO A 765 -35.13 -59.63 -41.05
C PRO A 765 -36.45 -60.03 -40.37
N LEU A 766 -37.60 -59.58 -40.88
CA LEU A 766 -38.91 -59.97 -40.35
C LEU A 766 -39.27 -61.45 -40.63
N GLY A 767 -38.48 -62.15 -41.45
CA GLY A 767 -38.69 -63.57 -41.78
C GLY A 767 -39.89 -63.84 -42.70
N ILE A 768 -40.51 -62.79 -43.26
CA ILE A 768 -41.71 -62.87 -44.13
C ILE A 768 -41.37 -62.98 -45.61
N LEU A 769 -40.10 -63.12 -46.01
CA LEU A 769 -39.69 -63.12 -47.43
C LEU A 769 -39.19 -64.48 -47.91
N LYS A 770 -39.69 -64.90 -49.08
CA LYS A 770 -39.18 -65.99 -49.89
C LYS A 770 -38.51 -65.43 -51.14
N LYS A 771 -37.28 -65.86 -51.43
CA LYS A 771 -36.59 -65.48 -52.67
C LYS A 771 -37.18 -66.28 -53.85
N ILE A 772 -37.56 -65.58 -54.92
CA ILE A 772 -38.04 -66.16 -56.18
C ILE A 772 -37.08 -65.80 -57.32
N PRO A 773 -37.10 -66.47 -58.49
CA PRO A 773 -36.25 -66.11 -59.63
C PRO A 773 -36.44 -64.64 -60.01
N GLY A 774 -35.37 -63.85 -59.87
CA GLY A 774 -35.39 -62.41 -60.19
C GLY A 774 -36.07 -61.49 -59.17
N GLY A 775 -36.52 -61.99 -58.01
CA GLY A 775 -37.40 -61.22 -57.13
C GLY A 775 -37.58 -61.75 -55.70
N TYR A 776 -38.58 -61.21 -55.01
CA TYR A 776 -39.00 -61.61 -53.66
C TYR A 776 -40.52 -61.75 -53.58
N GLN A 777 -40.98 -62.69 -52.77
CA GLN A 777 -42.40 -62.92 -52.47
C GLN A 777 -42.62 -62.86 -50.95
N VAL A 778 -43.68 -62.19 -50.52
CA VAL A 778 -44.10 -62.14 -49.12
C VAL A 778 -44.84 -63.44 -48.79
N VAL A 779 -44.39 -64.12 -47.74
CA VAL A 779 -44.93 -65.41 -47.27
C VAL A 779 -45.13 -65.35 -45.76
N ILE A 780 -46.37 -65.56 -45.32
CA ILE A 780 -46.77 -65.58 -43.91
C ILE A 780 -47.00 -67.05 -43.52
N GLU A 781 -45.95 -67.72 -43.02
CA GLU A 781 -45.98 -69.12 -42.57
C GLU A 781 -45.53 -69.20 -41.10
N GLU A 782 -46.28 -69.92 -40.25
CA GLU A 782 -45.99 -70.07 -38.81
C GLU A 782 -44.60 -70.67 -38.52
N THR A 783 -44.05 -71.46 -39.44
CA THR A 783 -42.77 -72.16 -39.28
C THR A 783 -41.55 -71.31 -39.61
N ARG A 784 -41.72 -70.14 -40.25
CA ARG A 784 -40.60 -69.34 -40.78
C ARG A 784 -40.10 -68.25 -39.85
N ALA A 785 -40.95 -67.68 -39.01
CA ALA A 785 -40.60 -66.56 -38.16
C ALA A 785 -41.31 -66.62 -36.80
N PRO A 786 -40.56 -66.59 -35.67
CA PRO A 786 -41.15 -66.55 -34.33
C PRO A 786 -42.13 -65.39 -34.12
N LEU A 787 -41.87 -64.24 -34.76
CA LEU A 787 -42.76 -63.07 -34.70
C LEU A 787 -44.10 -63.32 -35.39
N ILE A 788 -44.10 -63.93 -36.58
CA ILE A 788 -45.35 -64.26 -37.31
C ILE A 788 -46.17 -65.25 -36.48
N LYS A 789 -45.52 -66.29 -35.96
CA LYS A 789 -46.16 -67.27 -35.08
C LYS A 789 -46.82 -66.58 -33.89
N HIS A 790 -46.10 -65.70 -33.18
CA HIS A 790 -46.64 -64.98 -32.03
C HIS A 790 -47.80 -64.03 -32.40
N ILE A 791 -47.70 -63.32 -33.53
CA ILE A 791 -48.78 -62.44 -34.02
C ILE A 791 -50.03 -63.26 -34.37
N LEU A 792 -49.87 -64.37 -35.09
CA LEU A 792 -50.97 -65.25 -35.46
C LEU A 792 -51.61 -65.91 -34.22
N GLU A 793 -50.82 -66.35 -33.25
CA GLU A 793 -51.30 -66.85 -31.94
C GLU A 793 -52.09 -65.77 -31.18
N ALA A 794 -51.58 -64.53 -31.14
CA ALA A 794 -52.27 -63.41 -30.50
C ALA A 794 -53.61 -63.05 -31.18
N PHE A 795 -53.68 -63.14 -32.51
CA PHE A 795 -54.94 -63.00 -33.26
C PHE A 795 -55.91 -64.15 -32.99
N GLN A 796 -55.41 -65.39 -32.87
CA GLN A 796 -56.23 -66.55 -32.51
C GLN A 796 -56.80 -66.48 -31.08
N THR A 797 -56.09 -65.83 -30.14
CA THR A 797 -56.57 -65.63 -28.76
C THR A 797 -57.59 -64.50 -28.59
N LYS A 798 -57.78 -63.61 -29.58
CA LYS A 798 -58.76 -62.51 -29.50
C LYS A 798 -60.20 -62.91 -29.86
N ASP A 799 -60.38 -64.06 -30.50
CA ASP A 799 -61.69 -64.66 -30.79
C ASP A 799 -62.10 -65.75 -29.75
N ARG A 800 -61.56 -65.69 -28.52
CA ARG A 800 -62.01 -66.50 -27.37
C ARG A 800 -62.32 -65.66 -26.14
#